data_AF-A0A6A6LZU7-F1
#
_entry.id   AF-A0A6A6LZU7-F1
#
_cell.length_a   1.000
_cell.length_b   1.000
_cell.length_c   1.000
_cell.angle_alpha   90.00
_cell.angle_beta   90.00
_cell.angle_gamma   90.00
#
_symmetry.space_group_name_H-M   'P 1'
#
loop_
_entity.id
_entity.type
_entity.pdbx_description
1 polymer ?
#
loop_
_entity_poly.entity_id
_entity_poly.type
_entity_poly.pdbx_seq_one_letter_code
_entity_poly.pdbx_strand_id
1 'polypeptide(L)'
;MMALFEAPPFFNCNHPLFSSRNSLTAVTSCSASSLPPSSSPKIPEGETTDPNSLNIAPDRSRDRRKVVRLAWEKLVRWSRSWRSKNGTDVLQDTNKVVVLGGGSFGTAMAAHVANRKAHLEVHMLLRDPLVCQSINDDHCNCKYFPEHKLPDNVIATTDPKTALLGADYCLHAVPVQFSSSFLEGISKFVDPGLPFISLSKGLELNTLRMMSQIIPQALKNPRQPFVALSGPSFALELMNKLPTAMVVASKDKKLANATQQLLASSHLRISTSSDVTGVEIAGALKNVLAIAAGIVEGMNLGNNSMAALVAQGCSEIRWLATKMGAKPATITGLSGTGDIMLTCFVNLSRNKTVGVRLGSGEQLDDILNSMNQVAEGVSTAGAVIALAQKYNVKMPVLTAVARIIDNELTPKKAVLELMRLPQQHLKLSLSDYRLKKFEKKTNGLLVWLLKKENSGSRSRKASSFVQNLKGMIVSGGTVWRNPDGCLPRKMAPMMTFFVLMSLAYLALGLCLVYLVCEVLERHYSIALSHYSCDRPMGITLWAVTFSAVKKTVCRWLLLVVSMGYGVVRPTLGGITSKVMLLGIAYFIASEELGFVENLGNINDFSGKAMLVPVLPVALLDACFIICIFSSLSQTLEKLQIRRSAAKFALYQKFTNFLAVAVLISIAWIGYEEMDEESIPLSVSRVKVVEDLATKLEREERKASTAPEQHVLELGEDLEEDKRE
;
A
#
# COMPACT_ATOMS: atom_id res chain seq x y z
N MET A 1 31.07 12.09 8.90
CA MET A 1 31.71 13.28 9.51
C MET A 1 30.73 13.80 10.54
N MET A 2 31.15 13.84 11.81
CA MET A 2 30.35 14.17 12.99
C MET A 2 30.30 15.69 13.23
N ALA A 3 29.34 16.09 14.06
CA ALA A 3 29.21 17.35 14.82
C ALA A 3 28.50 18.53 14.12
N LEU A 4 27.30 18.87 14.60
CA LEU A 4 27.01 20.10 15.38
C LEU A 4 25.49 20.30 15.49
N PHE A 5 24.92 20.06 16.67
CA PHE A 5 23.70 20.69 17.15
C PHE A 5 23.85 20.81 18.67
N GLU A 6 24.29 21.99 19.11
CA GLU A 6 24.14 22.47 20.47
C GLU A 6 22.73 23.03 20.64
N ALA A 7 22.10 22.72 21.77
CA ALA A 7 20.88 23.37 22.24
C ALA A 7 21.24 24.35 23.37
N PRO A 8 20.63 25.55 23.42
CA PRO A 8 20.56 26.35 24.63
C PRO A 8 19.12 26.43 25.19
N PRO A 9 18.95 26.91 26.43
CA PRO A 9 18.16 26.22 27.44
C PRO A 9 16.79 26.84 27.76
N PHE A 10 15.98 26.05 28.44
CA PHE A 10 14.75 26.45 29.12
C PHE A 10 14.98 27.65 30.05
N PHE A 11 14.20 28.72 29.85
CA PHE A 11 13.96 29.76 30.84
C PHE A 11 12.49 29.75 31.25
N ASN A 12 12.31 29.68 32.56
CA ASN A 12 11.06 29.58 33.29
C ASN A 12 10.79 30.97 33.88
N CYS A 13 9.66 31.61 33.60
CA CYS A 13 9.22 32.82 34.29
C CYS A 13 7.69 32.84 34.44
N ASN A 14 7.25 32.53 35.67
CA ASN A 14 5.96 32.97 36.21
C ASN A 14 6.08 34.42 36.68
N HIS A 15 4.98 35.17 36.57
CA HIS A 15 4.78 36.46 37.23
C HIS A 15 3.31 36.57 37.72
N PRO A 16 2.97 37.51 38.62
CA PRO A 16 2.66 37.17 40.01
C PRO A 16 1.26 37.65 40.43
N LEU A 17 0.77 37.20 41.60
CA LEU A 17 -0.26 37.94 42.33
C LEU A 17 0.04 38.01 43.83
N PHE A 18 -0.12 39.23 44.32
CA PHE A 18 -0.04 39.78 45.67
C PHE A 18 -0.65 38.91 46.79
N SER A 19 0.00 38.89 47.95
CA SER A 19 -0.62 39.31 49.22
C SER A 19 0.39 39.33 50.37
N SER A 20 0.38 40.43 51.10
CA SER A 20 1.23 40.84 52.22
C SER A 20 0.75 40.32 53.59
N ARG A 21 1.70 40.03 54.49
CA ARG A 21 1.85 40.57 55.88
C ARG A 21 2.48 39.55 56.84
N ASN A 22 3.63 39.95 57.43
CA ASN A 22 3.98 40.04 58.86
C ASN A 22 3.29 39.08 59.85
N SER A 23 3.89 38.53 60.89
CA SER A 23 5.25 38.55 61.47
C SER A 23 5.18 37.81 62.83
N LEU A 24 6.29 37.19 63.24
CA LEU A 24 6.77 36.95 64.62
C LEU A 24 6.28 35.76 65.47
N THR A 25 7.29 34.94 65.86
CA THR A 25 7.53 34.24 67.16
C THR A 25 6.64 33.04 67.52
N ALA A 26 7.10 31.88 68.01
CA ALA A 26 8.30 31.51 68.80
C ALA A 26 8.56 29.97 68.78
N VAL A 27 9.85 29.57 68.81
CA VAL A 27 10.48 28.45 69.58
C VAL A 27 10.07 27.00 69.14
N THR A 28 10.96 26.03 68.86
CA THR A 28 12.11 25.54 69.64
C THR A 28 13.16 24.84 68.75
N SER A 29 14.42 24.95 69.18
CA SER A 29 15.65 24.33 68.67
C SER A 29 15.76 22.82 68.90
N CYS A 30 16.46 22.11 67.99
CA CYS A 30 17.71 21.42 68.32
C CYS A 30 18.48 20.98 67.05
N SER A 31 19.80 20.93 67.21
CA SER A 31 20.90 21.10 66.26
C SER A 31 21.21 19.94 65.31
N ALA A 32 21.77 20.29 64.15
CA ALA A 32 22.37 19.40 63.15
C ALA A 32 23.88 19.65 63.01
N SER A 33 24.65 18.60 62.68
CA SER A 33 26.00 18.70 62.13
C SER A 33 26.24 17.70 60.98
N SER A 34 26.35 18.27 59.77
CA SER A 34 27.29 18.02 58.65
C SER A 34 27.70 16.61 58.13
N LEU A 35 27.29 16.35 56.87
CA LEU A 35 28.04 15.89 55.64
C LEU A 35 28.82 14.53 55.64
N PRO A 36 29.24 13.96 54.46
CA PRO A 36 28.58 13.65 53.16
C PRO A 36 28.83 12.15 52.72
N PRO A 37 28.51 11.67 51.49
CA PRO A 37 28.28 10.24 51.20
C PRO A 37 29.50 9.44 50.62
N SER A 38 29.50 8.13 50.90
CA SER A 38 30.37 7.05 50.35
C SER A 38 29.45 5.86 49.99
N SER A 39 29.76 4.81 49.24
CA SER A 39 30.82 4.39 48.29
C SER A 39 30.24 3.16 47.56
N SER A 40 30.66 2.91 46.32
CA SER A 40 30.30 1.72 45.52
C SER A 40 31.12 0.48 45.91
N PRO A 41 30.58 -0.76 45.86
CA PRO A 41 31.31 -1.95 46.31
C PRO A 41 32.24 -2.56 45.23
N LYS A 42 33.37 -3.10 45.71
CA LYS A 42 34.45 -3.80 44.98
C LYS A 42 34.07 -5.25 44.61
N ILE A 43 34.65 -5.76 43.52
CA ILE A 43 34.73 -7.18 43.13
C ILE A 43 36.19 -7.64 43.34
N PRO A 44 36.48 -8.89 43.77
CA PRO A 44 37.83 -9.30 44.18
C PRO A 44 38.74 -9.69 43.00
N GLU A 45 40.02 -9.41 43.17
CA GLU A 45 41.14 -9.77 42.30
C GLU A 45 41.56 -11.24 42.48
N GLY A 46 41.95 -11.89 41.38
CA GLY A 46 42.59 -13.20 41.35
C GLY A 46 43.43 -13.37 40.07
N GLU A 47 44.74 -13.40 40.29
CA GLU A 47 45.84 -14.00 39.51
C GLU A 47 46.16 -13.55 38.07
N THR A 48 47.40 -13.08 37.94
CA THR A 48 48.16 -12.70 36.76
C THR A 48 48.59 -13.91 35.91
N THR A 49 48.28 -13.90 34.60
CA THR A 49 49.01 -14.66 33.57
C THR A 49 49.06 -13.89 32.23
N ASP A 50 50.29 -13.71 31.73
CA ASP A 50 50.82 -13.36 30.40
C ASP A 50 50.21 -12.25 29.49
N PRO A 51 51.03 -11.27 29.04
CA PRO A 51 50.62 -10.20 28.14
C PRO A 51 50.87 -10.58 26.68
N ASN A 52 50.09 -11.52 26.11
CA ASN A 52 50.03 -11.71 24.65
C ASN A 52 48.84 -12.58 24.22
N SER A 53 47.61 -12.08 24.39
CA SER A 53 46.43 -12.58 23.66
C SER A 53 45.19 -11.70 23.86
N LEU A 54 45.27 -10.41 23.47
CA LEU A 54 44.05 -9.62 23.28
C LEU A 54 43.41 -9.98 21.94
N ASN A 55 42.64 -11.07 21.96
CA ASN A 55 41.60 -11.34 20.98
C ASN A 55 40.64 -10.13 20.94
N ILE A 56 40.79 -9.30 19.91
CA ILE A 56 39.81 -8.26 19.58
C ILE A 56 38.53 -8.99 19.17
N ALA A 57 37.63 -9.19 20.12
CA ALA A 57 36.26 -9.57 19.80
C ALA A 57 35.68 -8.48 18.89
N PRO A 58 35.19 -8.80 17.67
CA PRO A 58 34.64 -7.78 16.79
C PRO A 58 33.46 -7.12 17.48
N ASP A 59 33.53 -5.80 17.64
CA ASP A 59 32.47 -4.97 18.23
C ASP A 59 31.20 -5.11 17.39
N ARG A 60 30.36 -6.10 17.74
CA ARG A 60 29.07 -6.41 17.09
C ARG A 60 28.15 -5.18 17.03
N SER A 61 28.35 -4.17 17.87
CA SER A 61 27.59 -2.92 17.85
C SER A 61 27.99 -1.99 16.70
N ARG A 62 29.28 -1.98 16.30
CA ARG A 62 29.77 -1.21 15.16
C ARG A 62 29.27 -1.78 13.84
N ASP A 63 29.27 -3.11 13.70
CA ASP A 63 28.80 -3.75 12.49
C ASP A 63 27.28 -3.67 12.34
N ARG A 64 26.51 -3.76 13.43
CA ARG A 64 25.06 -3.49 13.40
C ARG A 64 24.75 -2.05 13.00
N ARG A 65 25.49 -1.06 13.53
CA ARG A 65 25.35 0.37 13.15
C ARG A 65 25.69 0.61 11.67
N LYS A 66 26.72 -0.06 11.14
CA LYS A 66 27.07 -0.02 9.71
C LYS A 66 25.97 -0.62 8.85
N VAL A 67 25.40 -1.77 9.22
CA VAL A 67 24.31 -2.42 8.47
C VAL A 67 23.06 -1.53 8.43
N VAL A 68 22.66 -0.95 9.56
CA VAL A 68 21.52 -0.01 9.61
C VAL A 68 21.78 1.23 8.75
N ARG A 69 23.00 1.79 8.82
CA ARG A 69 23.40 2.94 7.99
C ARG A 69 23.37 2.61 6.50
N LEU A 70 23.93 1.47 6.09
CA LEU A 70 23.94 1.00 4.70
C LEU A 70 22.52 0.73 4.18
N ALA A 71 21.65 0.13 5.00
CA ALA A 71 20.25 -0.09 4.64
C ALA A 71 19.49 1.23 4.45
N TRP A 72 19.69 2.19 5.35
CA TRP A 72 19.13 3.54 5.24
C TRP A 72 19.66 4.28 4.01
N GLU A 73 20.97 4.25 3.77
CA GLU A 73 21.59 4.88 2.59
C GLU A 73 21.12 4.25 1.29
N LYS A 74 20.96 2.92 1.22
CA LYS A 74 20.35 2.24 0.07
C LYS A 74 18.91 2.71 -0.16
N LEU A 75 18.10 2.81 0.89
CA LEU A 75 16.73 3.33 0.80
C LEU A 75 16.70 4.79 0.31
N VAL A 76 17.58 5.64 0.83
CA VAL A 76 17.69 7.06 0.44
C VAL A 76 18.19 7.21 -0.99
N ARG A 77 19.21 6.43 -1.41
CA ARG A 77 19.71 6.42 -2.80
C ARG A 77 18.66 5.95 -3.78
N TRP A 78 17.94 4.87 -3.45
CA TRP A 78 16.80 4.40 -4.24
C TRP A 78 15.73 5.49 -4.38
N SER A 79 15.36 6.14 -3.27
CA SER A 79 14.40 7.27 -3.26
C SER A 79 14.84 8.44 -4.13
N ARG A 80 16.13 8.83 -4.10
CA ARG A 80 16.69 9.89 -4.94
C ARG A 80 16.70 9.52 -6.43
N SER A 81 17.12 8.30 -6.76
CA SER A 81 17.10 7.80 -8.14
C SER A 81 15.67 7.74 -8.70
N TRP A 82 14.70 7.31 -7.89
CA TRP A 82 13.29 7.28 -8.28
C TRP A 82 12.71 8.69 -8.48
N ARG A 83 13.10 9.67 -7.66
CA ARG A 83 12.70 11.07 -7.82
C ARG A 83 13.32 11.73 -9.06
N SER A 84 14.55 11.36 -9.41
CA SER A 84 15.22 11.83 -10.63
C SER A 84 14.64 11.21 -11.90
N LYS A 85 14.19 9.95 -11.87
CA LYS A 85 13.57 9.27 -13.03
C LYS A 85 12.12 9.69 -13.28
N ASN A 86 11.39 10.13 -12.25
CA ASN A 86 10.02 10.63 -12.35
C ASN A 86 9.94 12.16 -12.43
N GLY A 87 11.04 12.84 -12.77
CA GLY A 87 11.04 14.28 -13.04
C GLY A 87 10.33 14.56 -14.36
N THR A 88 9.01 14.47 -14.37
CA THR A 88 8.21 15.12 -15.42
C THR A 88 8.12 16.61 -15.08
N ASP A 89 8.19 17.44 -16.12
CA ASP A 89 8.32 18.90 -16.09
C ASP A 89 7.09 19.64 -15.52
N VAL A 90 6.16 18.95 -14.85
CA VAL A 90 4.86 19.52 -14.42
C VAL A 90 5.04 20.83 -13.66
N LEU A 91 5.97 20.91 -12.70
CA LEU A 91 6.22 22.16 -11.97
C LEU A 91 6.85 23.25 -12.85
N GLN A 92 7.69 22.88 -13.82
CA GLN A 92 8.30 23.83 -14.75
C GLN A 92 7.28 24.36 -15.75
N ASP A 93 6.39 23.52 -16.26
CA ASP A 93 5.33 23.87 -17.20
C ASP A 93 4.20 24.67 -16.55
N THR A 94 3.98 24.50 -15.24
CA THR A 94 2.95 25.25 -14.50
C THR A 94 3.39 26.70 -14.34
N ASN A 95 2.57 27.62 -14.84
CA ASN A 95 2.79 29.07 -14.75
C ASN A 95 1.84 29.74 -13.76
N LYS A 96 0.60 29.24 -13.63
CA LYS A 96 -0.40 29.86 -12.75
C LYS A 96 -1.22 28.84 -11.98
N VAL A 97 -1.34 29.06 -10.68
CA VAL A 97 -2.19 28.28 -9.78
C VAL A 97 -3.17 29.20 -9.07
N VAL A 98 -4.45 28.82 -9.04
CA VAL A 98 -5.49 29.57 -8.34
C VAL A 98 -5.94 28.85 -7.08
N VAL A 99 -6.12 29.58 -5.98
CA VAL A 99 -6.63 29.08 -4.71
C VAL A 99 -7.96 29.74 -4.41
N LEU A 100 -9.03 28.96 -4.36
CA LEU A 100 -10.38 29.42 -4.05
C LEU A 100 -10.60 29.35 -2.54
N GLY A 101 -10.62 30.51 -1.87
CA GLY A 101 -10.86 30.64 -0.44
C GLY A 101 -9.61 30.93 0.39
N GLY A 102 -9.61 32.08 1.09
CA GLY A 102 -8.50 32.55 1.94
C GLY A 102 -8.58 32.14 3.41
N GLY A 103 -9.14 30.96 3.71
CA GLY A 103 -9.08 30.40 5.06
C GLY A 103 -7.67 29.96 5.46
N SER A 104 -7.50 29.46 6.69
CA SER A 104 -6.18 28.99 7.17
C SER A 104 -5.56 27.94 6.23
N PHE A 105 -6.29 26.91 5.84
CA PHE A 105 -5.70 25.85 5.00
C PHE A 105 -5.45 26.31 3.55
N GLY A 106 -6.36 27.12 2.98
CA GLY A 106 -6.16 27.71 1.65
C GLY A 106 -4.93 28.62 1.59
N THR A 107 -4.74 29.47 2.61
CA THR A 107 -3.56 30.35 2.73
C THR A 107 -2.27 29.55 2.89
N ALA A 108 -2.27 28.50 3.72
CA ALA A 108 -1.10 27.65 3.89
C ALA A 108 -0.72 26.92 2.59
N MET A 109 -1.71 26.45 1.83
CA MET A 109 -1.48 25.82 0.53
C MET A 109 -1.01 26.82 -0.52
N ALA A 110 -1.56 28.05 -0.54
CA ALA A 110 -1.10 29.12 -1.42
C ALA A 110 0.38 29.43 -1.17
N ALA A 111 0.75 29.67 0.09
CA ALA A 111 2.14 29.91 0.47
C ALA A 111 3.05 28.71 0.13
N HIS A 112 2.59 27.48 0.37
CA HIS A 112 3.36 26.28 0.05
C HIS A 112 3.62 26.16 -1.45
N VAL A 113 2.60 26.33 -2.29
CA VAL A 113 2.71 26.24 -3.75
C VAL A 113 3.56 27.38 -4.30
N ALA A 114 3.38 28.60 -3.81
CA ALA A 114 4.17 29.77 -4.23
C ALA A 114 5.67 29.58 -3.95
N ASN A 115 6.03 28.94 -2.84
CA ASN A 115 7.42 28.61 -2.51
C ASN A 115 8.04 27.49 -3.39
N ARG A 116 7.27 26.83 -4.26
CA ARG A 116 7.77 25.74 -5.12
C ARG A 116 8.59 26.24 -6.30
N LYS A 117 8.21 27.40 -6.86
CA LYS A 117 8.82 28.00 -8.06
C LYS A 117 8.66 29.52 -7.96
N ALA A 118 9.77 30.25 -8.03
CA ALA A 118 9.78 31.70 -7.82
C ALA A 118 8.92 32.48 -8.82
N HIS A 119 8.88 32.04 -10.08
CA HIS A 119 8.08 32.65 -11.16
C HIS A 119 6.68 32.05 -11.30
N LEU A 120 6.21 31.25 -10.34
CA LEU A 120 4.87 30.71 -10.36
C LEU A 120 3.88 31.74 -9.81
N GLU A 121 2.88 32.13 -10.60
CA GLU A 121 1.83 33.02 -10.14
C GLU A 121 0.80 32.25 -9.30
N VAL A 122 0.60 32.67 -8.04
CA VAL A 122 -0.42 32.06 -7.16
C VAL A 122 -1.51 33.07 -6.85
N HIS A 123 -2.66 32.92 -7.50
CA HIS A 123 -3.80 33.80 -7.31
C HIS A 123 -4.73 33.27 -6.23
N MET A 124 -5.07 34.07 -5.23
CA MET A 124 -6.07 33.73 -4.22
C MET A 124 -7.37 34.47 -4.51
N LEU A 125 -8.45 33.73 -4.78
CA LEU A 125 -9.80 34.31 -4.90
C LEU A 125 -10.43 34.41 -3.51
N LEU A 126 -10.63 35.65 -3.06
CA LEU A 126 -11.13 35.98 -1.73
C LEU A 126 -12.50 36.66 -1.78
N ARG A 127 -13.26 36.51 -0.69
CA ARG A 127 -14.54 37.20 -0.50
C ARG A 127 -14.38 38.55 0.20
N ASP A 128 -13.39 38.66 1.09
CA ASP A 128 -13.21 39.82 1.97
C ASP A 128 -12.17 40.78 1.37
N PRO A 129 -12.56 42.00 0.95
CA PRO A 129 -11.63 42.97 0.39
C PRO A 129 -10.50 43.38 1.33
N LEU A 130 -10.73 43.39 2.65
CA LEU A 130 -9.70 43.78 3.62
C LEU A 130 -8.58 42.75 3.70
N VAL A 131 -8.94 41.46 3.67
CA VAL A 131 -7.95 40.37 3.61
C VAL A 131 -7.21 40.40 2.27
N CYS A 132 -7.91 40.74 1.18
CA CYS A 132 -7.31 40.90 -0.13
C CYS A 132 -6.24 42.00 -0.16
N GLN A 133 -6.55 43.17 0.40
CA GLN A 133 -5.60 44.29 0.51
C GLN A 133 -4.40 43.91 1.38
N SER A 134 -4.63 43.34 2.57
CA SER A 134 -3.53 42.95 3.46
C SER A 134 -2.57 41.91 2.84
N ILE A 135 -3.08 40.98 2.01
CA ILE A 135 -2.20 40.03 1.29
C ILE A 135 -1.38 40.74 0.20
N ASN A 136 -1.96 41.71 -0.50
CA ASN A 136 -1.26 42.40 -1.58
C ASN A 136 -0.28 43.47 -1.07
N ASP A 137 -0.63 44.18 0.01
CA ASP A 137 0.13 45.32 0.53
C ASP A 137 1.14 44.88 1.61
N ASP A 138 0.72 44.04 2.55
CA ASP A 138 1.55 43.61 3.70
C ASP A 138 2.16 42.22 3.50
N HIS A 139 1.77 41.51 2.44
CA HIS A 139 2.08 40.09 2.24
C HIS A 139 1.73 39.24 3.46
N CYS A 140 0.60 39.49 4.12
CA CYS A 140 0.12 38.65 5.22
C CYS A 140 -1.39 38.44 5.16
N ASN A 141 -1.87 37.33 5.74
CA ASN A 141 -3.31 37.14 5.92
C ASN A 141 -3.68 37.59 7.34
N CYS A 142 -4.03 38.86 7.48
CA CYS A 142 -4.33 39.50 8.77
C CYS A 142 -5.35 38.74 9.64
N LYS A 143 -6.26 37.96 9.03
CA LYS A 143 -7.32 37.24 9.74
C LYS A 143 -6.89 35.86 10.25
N TYR A 144 -6.06 35.14 9.50
CA TYR A 144 -5.74 33.74 9.78
C TYR A 144 -4.27 33.49 10.12
N PHE A 145 -3.35 34.32 9.61
CA PHE A 145 -1.92 34.26 9.85
C PHE A 145 -1.30 35.67 9.88
N PRO A 146 -1.65 36.51 10.86
CA PRO A 146 -1.12 37.87 10.97
C PRO A 146 0.40 37.91 11.19
N GLU A 147 0.99 36.86 11.77
CA GLU A 147 2.41 36.78 12.10
C GLU A 147 3.26 36.13 10.99
N HIS A 148 2.65 35.60 9.93
CA HIS A 148 3.37 34.89 8.87
C HIS A 148 3.37 35.70 7.56
N LYS A 149 4.57 35.97 7.06
CA LYS A 149 4.75 36.58 5.74
C LYS A 149 4.56 35.55 4.62
N LEU A 150 3.71 35.91 3.66
CA LEU A 150 3.46 35.17 2.42
C LEU A 150 4.54 35.49 1.37
N PRO A 151 4.84 34.56 0.45
CA PRO A 151 5.71 34.84 -0.68
C PRO A 151 5.17 35.96 -1.58
N ASP A 152 6.07 36.74 -2.19
CA ASP A 152 5.73 37.92 -3.01
C ASP A 152 4.96 37.54 -4.30
N ASN A 153 5.04 36.27 -4.73
CA ASN A 153 4.30 35.72 -5.87
C ASN A 153 2.88 35.21 -5.52
N VAL A 154 2.40 35.49 -4.31
CA VAL A 154 0.99 35.29 -3.92
C VAL A 154 0.23 36.59 -4.11
N ILE A 155 -0.80 36.56 -4.97
CA ILE A 155 -1.62 37.71 -5.32
C ILE A 155 -3.06 37.43 -4.94
N ALA A 156 -3.69 38.28 -4.14
CA ALA A 156 -5.09 38.16 -3.80
C ALA A 156 -5.96 39.01 -4.74
N THR A 157 -7.14 38.50 -5.08
CA THR A 157 -8.17 39.26 -5.80
C THR A 157 -9.56 38.86 -5.33
N THR A 158 -10.52 39.76 -5.51
CA THR A 158 -11.96 39.49 -5.33
C THR A 158 -12.67 39.21 -6.65
N ASP A 159 -12.00 39.41 -7.79
CA ASP A 159 -12.56 39.15 -9.13
C ASP A 159 -12.29 37.70 -9.58
N PRO A 160 -13.32 36.87 -9.78
CA PRO A 160 -13.16 35.50 -10.25
C PRO A 160 -12.52 35.41 -11.64
N LYS A 161 -12.81 36.37 -12.54
CA LYS A 161 -12.31 36.33 -13.91
C LYS A 161 -10.78 36.46 -13.92
N THR A 162 -10.24 37.45 -13.23
CA THR A 162 -8.80 37.67 -13.09
C THR A 162 -8.10 36.48 -12.41
N ALA A 163 -8.73 35.89 -11.40
CA ALA A 163 -8.16 34.74 -10.67
C ALA A 163 -8.04 33.49 -11.54
N LEU A 164 -9.10 33.17 -12.32
CA LEU A 164 -9.21 31.89 -13.03
C LEU A 164 -8.60 31.91 -14.44
N LEU A 165 -8.53 33.07 -15.09
CA LEU A 165 -8.03 33.17 -16.47
C LEU A 165 -6.59 32.64 -16.58
N GLY A 166 -6.40 31.63 -17.43
CA GLY A 166 -5.09 31.03 -17.69
C GLY A 166 -4.52 30.21 -16.54
N ALA A 167 -5.34 29.78 -15.58
CA ALA A 167 -4.89 28.91 -14.50
C ALA A 167 -4.61 27.49 -15.01
N ASP A 168 -3.53 26.87 -14.54
CA ASP A 168 -3.16 25.48 -14.86
C ASP A 168 -3.75 24.50 -13.83
N TYR A 169 -3.89 24.94 -12.57
CA TYR A 169 -4.48 24.16 -11.47
C TYR A 169 -5.32 25.05 -10.56
N CYS A 170 -6.40 24.49 -10.03
CA CYS A 170 -7.27 25.12 -9.06
C CYS A 170 -7.29 24.36 -7.73
N LEU A 171 -6.88 25.00 -6.64
CA LEU A 171 -7.03 24.49 -5.28
C LEU A 171 -8.33 25.03 -4.67
N HIS A 172 -9.27 24.14 -4.38
CA HIS A 172 -10.55 24.51 -3.80
C HIS A 172 -10.53 24.35 -2.28
N ALA A 173 -10.53 25.46 -1.55
CA ALA A 173 -10.47 25.53 -0.08
C ALA A 173 -11.72 26.17 0.57
N VAL A 174 -12.79 26.40 -0.20
CA VAL A 174 -14.07 26.91 0.32
C VAL A 174 -14.76 25.82 1.14
N PRO A 175 -15.34 26.11 2.31
CA PRO A 175 -16.06 25.10 3.10
C PRO A 175 -17.20 24.45 2.32
N VAL A 176 -17.42 23.15 2.54
CA VAL A 176 -18.31 22.31 1.71
C VAL A 176 -19.73 22.89 1.61
N GLN A 177 -20.28 23.42 2.70
CA GLN A 177 -21.65 23.96 2.73
C GLN A 177 -21.86 25.18 1.82
N PHE A 178 -20.81 25.92 1.50
CA PHE A 178 -20.87 27.09 0.62
C PHE A 178 -20.36 26.81 -0.78
N SER A 179 -19.85 25.60 -1.03
CA SER A 179 -19.12 25.30 -2.26
C SER A 179 -20.03 25.27 -3.49
N SER A 180 -21.23 24.70 -3.37
CA SER A 180 -22.16 24.59 -4.51
C SER A 180 -22.53 25.97 -5.08
N SER A 181 -23.07 26.86 -4.25
CA SER A 181 -23.46 28.21 -4.67
C SER A 181 -22.27 29.07 -5.14
N PHE A 182 -21.11 28.92 -4.49
CA PHE A 182 -19.89 29.61 -4.90
C PHE A 182 -19.42 29.16 -6.28
N LEU A 183 -19.35 27.85 -6.53
CA LEU A 183 -18.91 27.29 -7.81
C LEU A 183 -19.87 27.62 -8.95
N GLU A 184 -21.18 27.62 -8.69
CA GLU A 184 -22.19 28.08 -9.66
C GLU A 184 -21.95 29.53 -10.08
N GLY A 185 -21.61 30.40 -9.13
CA GLY A 185 -21.33 31.82 -9.37
C GLY A 185 -20.09 32.07 -10.25
N ILE A 186 -19.08 31.20 -10.17
CA ILE A 186 -17.83 31.34 -10.96
C ILE A 186 -17.80 30.46 -12.21
N SER A 187 -18.81 29.61 -12.41
CA SER A 187 -18.83 28.57 -13.46
C SER A 187 -18.51 29.08 -14.87
N LYS A 188 -18.91 30.31 -15.21
CA LYS A 188 -18.66 30.93 -16.52
C LYS A 188 -17.20 31.28 -16.80
N PHE A 189 -16.37 31.36 -15.77
CA PHE A 189 -14.96 31.74 -15.86
C PHE A 189 -14.02 30.53 -15.72
N VAL A 190 -14.56 29.34 -15.47
CA VAL A 190 -13.78 28.13 -15.26
C VAL A 190 -13.57 27.42 -16.59
N ASP A 191 -12.31 27.23 -16.97
CA ASP A 191 -11.97 26.44 -18.14
C ASP A 191 -12.39 24.96 -17.96
N PRO A 192 -13.05 24.32 -18.94
CA PRO A 192 -13.54 22.94 -18.80
C PRO A 192 -12.45 21.90 -18.50
N GLY A 193 -11.20 22.18 -18.88
CA GLY A 193 -10.03 21.33 -18.65
C GLY A 193 -9.29 21.62 -17.34
N LEU A 194 -9.65 22.67 -16.59
CA LEU A 194 -8.93 23.10 -15.38
C LEU A 194 -9.03 22.04 -14.28
N PRO A 195 -7.93 21.43 -13.81
CA PRO A 195 -7.98 20.45 -12.75
C PRO A 195 -8.28 21.09 -11.38
N PHE A 196 -9.29 20.55 -10.70
CA PHE A 196 -9.66 20.94 -9.33
C PHE A 196 -9.04 19.99 -8.30
N ILE A 197 -8.26 20.54 -7.39
CA ILE A 197 -7.70 19.89 -6.21
C ILE A 197 -8.53 20.32 -5.00
N SER A 198 -9.46 19.48 -4.57
CA SER A 198 -10.30 19.73 -3.41
C SER A 198 -9.52 19.56 -2.11
N LEU A 199 -9.46 20.64 -1.33
CA LEU A 199 -8.90 20.69 0.02
C LEU A 199 -9.99 20.57 1.11
N SER A 200 -11.25 20.80 0.72
CA SER A 200 -12.40 20.84 1.62
C SER A 200 -12.76 19.45 2.16
N LYS A 201 -13.10 19.36 3.45
CA LYS A 201 -13.33 18.09 4.17
C LYS A 201 -14.70 18.07 4.84
N GLY A 202 -15.70 17.55 4.14
CA GLY A 202 -17.07 17.50 4.66
C GLY A 202 -18.05 16.89 3.67
N LEU A 203 -19.34 16.96 4.02
CA LEU A 203 -20.46 16.51 3.19
C LEU A 203 -21.49 17.62 3.10
N GLU A 204 -22.10 17.81 1.93
CA GLU A 204 -23.21 18.76 1.78
C GLU A 204 -24.45 18.21 2.50
N LEU A 205 -25.00 18.98 3.43
CA LEU A 205 -26.04 18.53 4.37
C LEU A 205 -27.29 17.96 3.68
N ASN A 206 -27.82 18.71 2.72
CA ASN A 206 -29.12 18.40 2.10
C ASN A 206 -29.05 17.23 1.10
N THR A 207 -27.90 17.06 0.46
CA THR A 207 -27.74 16.11 -0.66
C THR A 207 -26.87 14.91 -0.29
N LEU A 208 -26.13 14.99 0.81
CA LEU A 208 -25.11 14.04 1.26
C LEU A 208 -24.01 13.83 0.20
N ARG A 209 -23.78 14.81 -0.67
CA ARG A 209 -22.79 14.75 -1.74
C ARG A 209 -21.40 15.08 -1.23
N MET A 210 -20.42 14.45 -1.87
CA MET A 210 -18.98 14.72 -1.69
C MET A 210 -18.51 15.77 -2.70
N MET A 211 -17.32 16.34 -2.51
CA MET A 211 -16.78 17.36 -3.43
C MET A 211 -16.55 16.80 -4.83
N SER A 212 -16.19 15.52 -4.96
CA SER A 212 -16.12 14.81 -6.24
C SER A 212 -17.44 14.77 -7.02
N GLN A 213 -18.56 15.05 -6.36
CA GLN A 213 -19.90 15.13 -6.96
C GLN A 213 -20.36 16.59 -7.07
N ILE A 214 -20.06 17.43 -6.08
CA ILE A 214 -20.45 18.85 -6.04
C ILE A 214 -19.75 19.63 -7.15
N ILE A 215 -18.42 19.49 -7.31
CA ILE A 215 -17.67 20.30 -8.28
C ILE A 215 -18.14 20.08 -9.72
N PRO A 216 -18.21 18.85 -10.24
CA PRO A 216 -18.70 18.61 -11.61
C PRO A 216 -20.14 19.11 -11.83
N GLN A 217 -20.99 18.99 -10.80
CA GLN A 217 -22.39 19.38 -10.88
C GLN A 217 -22.57 20.91 -10.89
N ALA A 218 -21.92 21.62 -9.96
CA ALA A 218 -22.00 23.07 -9.86
C ALA A 218 -21.39 23.77 -11.09
N LEU A 219 -20.33 23.21 -11.66
CA LEU A 219 -19.69 23.69 -12.89
C LEU A 219 -20.41 23.22 -14.17
N LYS A 220 -21.46 22.39 -14.05
CA LYS A 220 -22.18 21.79 -15.18
C LYS A 220 -21.26 21.04 -16.17
N ASN A 221 -20.18 20.46 -15.65
CA ASN A 221 -19.19 19.69 -16.41
C ASN A 221 -18.95 18.32 -15.77
N PRO A 222 -19.64 17.26 -16.22
CA PRO A 222 -19.47 15.90 -15.69
C PRO A 222 -18.06 15.32 -15.83
N ARG A 223 -17.25 15.86 -16.76
CA ARG A 223 -15.87 15.43 -17.02
C ARG A 223 -14.82 16.34 -16.36
N GLN A 224 -15.23 17.20 -15.43
CA GLN A 224 -14.29 18.09 -14.73
C GLN A 224 -13.14 17.27 -14.10
N PRO A 225 -11.87 17.57 -14.40
CA PRO A 225 -10.76 16.87 -13.79
C PRO A 225 -10.70 17.18 -12.29
N PHE A 226 -10.66 16.13 -11.46
CA PHE A 226 -10.83 16.24 -10.02
C PHE A 226 -9.79 15.41 -9.25
N VAL A 227 -9.27 16.00 -8.17
CA VAL A 227 -8.37 15.39 -7.21
C VAL A 227 -8.84 15.74 -5.80
N ALA A 228 -8.93 14.76 -4.91
CA ALA A 228 -9.13 14.98 -3.48
C ALA A 228 -7.78 14.96 -2.76
N LEU A 229 -7.52 15.95 -1.90
CA LEU A 229 -6.35 15.97 -1.03
C LEU A 229 -6.80 15.79 0.44
N SER A 230 -6.26 14.79 1.13
CA SER A 230 -6.50 14.60 2.57
C SER A 230 -5.31 13.99 3.28
N GLY A 231 -5.26 14.13 4.60
CA GLY A 231 -4.14 13.70 5.43
C GLY A 231 -3.96 14.59 6.67
N PRO A 232 -3.10 14.16 7.61
CA PRO A 232 -2.75 14.92 8.79
C PRO A 232 -1.97 16.16 8.37
N SER A 233 -2.62 17.32 8.38
CA SER A 233 -2.07 18.55 7.81
C SER A 233 -2.62 19.80 8.51
N PHE A 234 -2.08 20.14 9.68
CA PHE A 234 -2.44 21.43 10.29
C PHE A 234 -1.85 22.58 9.49
N ALA A 235 -2.69 23.59 9.21
CA ALA A 235 -2.30 24.73 8.39
C ALA A 235 -1.11 25.50 8.99
N LEU A 236 -1.06 25.64 10.31
CA LEU A 236 0.05 26.30 11.02
C LEU A 236 1.37 25.53 10.86
N GLU A 237 1.34 24.21 10.95
CA GLU A 237 2.54 23.38 10.76
C GLU A 237 3.07 23.46 9.32
N LEU A 238 2.17 23.54 8.33
CA LEU A 238 2.53 23.78 6.94
C LEU A 238 3.17 25.17 6.75
N MET A 239 2.61 26.22 7.36
CA MET A 239 3.20 27.57 7.33
C MET A 239 4.60 27.59 7.96
N ASN A 240 4.79 26.83 9.04
CA ASN A 240 6.08 26.66 9.71
C ASN A 240 7.04 25.69 8.99
N LYS A 241 6.66 25.20 7.80
CA LYS A 241 7.46 24.27 6.97
C LYS A 241 7.85 22.98 7.71
N LEU A 242 7.01 22.53 8.65
CA LEU A 242 7.25 21.31 9.40
C LEU A 242 6.92 20.06 8.55
N PRO A 243 7.62 18.93 8.77
CA PRO A 243 7.40 17.70 8.01
C PRO A 243 5.94 17.21 8.07
N THR A 244 5.26 17.24 6.93
CA THR A 244 3.84 16.89 6.78
C THR A 244 3.69 15.82 5.70
N ALA A 245 2.76 14.89 5.89
CA ALA A 245 2.48 13.85 4.90
C ALA A 245 0.98 13.82 4.56
N MET A 246 0.65 13.75 3.27
CA MET A 246 -0.72 13.72 2.77
C MET A 246 -0.92 12.73 1.62
N VAL A 247 -2.19 12.53 1.24
CA VAL A 247 -2.63 11.68 0.14
C VAL A 247 -3.42 12.52 -0.87
N VAL A 248 -3.03 12.42 -2.15
CA VAL A 248 -3.84 12.88 -3.29
C VAL A 248 -4.54 11.68 -3.91
N ALA A 249 -5.85 11.79 -4.13
CA ALA A 249 -6.63 10.75 -4.78
C ALA A 249 -7.34 11.28 -6.01
N SER A 250 -7.19 10.58 -7.13
CA SER A 250 -7.95 10.84 -8.35
C SER A 250 -8.30 9.54 -9.05
N LYS A 251 -9.38 9.56 -9.84
CA LYS A 251 -9.68 8.47 -10.77
C LYS A 251 -8.68 8.42 -11.91
N ASP A 252 -8.11 9.57 -12.29
CA ASP A 252 -7.03 9.66 -13.26
C ASP A 252 -5.67 9.58 -12.57
N LYS A 253 -4.93 8.50 -12.88
CA LYS A 253 -3.59 8.26 -12.33
C LYS A 253 -2.57 9.30 -12.80
N LYS A 254 -2.68 9.80 -14.04
CA LYS A 254 -1.77 10.83 -14.56
C LYS A 254 -1.96 12.12 -13.78
N LEU A 255 -3.22 12.53 -13.60
CA LEU A 255 -3.54 13.72 -12.81
C LEU A 255 -3.10 13.60 -11.35
N ALA A 256 -3.32 12.45 -10.69
CA ALA A 256 -2.84 12.22 -9.33
C ALA A 256 -1.31 12.36 -9.21
N ASN A 257 -0.56 11.83 -10.19
CA ASN A 257 0.90 11.95 -10.22
C ASN A 257 1.35 13.40 -10.50
N ALA A 258 0.68 14.11 -11.40
CA ALA A 258 0.97 15.51 -11.69
C ALA A 258 0.74 16.39 -10.46
N THR A 259 -0.40 16.23 -9.77
CA THR A 259 -0.67 16.92 -8.50
C THR A 259 0.32 16.53 -7.40
N GLN A 260 0.75 15.27 -7.33
CA GLN A 260 1.80 14.85 -6.40
C GLN A 260 3.08 15.65 -6.63
N GLN A 261 3.51 15.85 -7.87
CA GLN A 261 4.73 16.61 -8.19
C GLN A 261 4.56 18.10 -7.91
N LEU A 262 3.41 18.68 -8.27
CA LEU A 262 3.05 20.07 -7.99
C LEU A 262 3.07 20.39 -6.50
N LEU A 263 2.77 19.42 -5.62
CA LEU A 263 2.68 19.64 -4.17
C LEU A 263 3.87 19.08 -3.36
N ALA A 264 4.54 18.03 -3.79
CA ALA A 264 5.61 17.39 -3.00
C ALA A 264 6.87 18.27 -2.86
N SER A 265 7.35 18.48 -1.63
CA SER A 265 8.57 19.24 -1.33
C SER A 265 9.51 18.45 -0.39
N SER A 266 10.55 19.11 0.14
CA SER A 266 11.39 18.54 1.21
C SER A 266 10.62 18.35 2.53
N HIS A 267 9.56 19.13 2.76
CA HIS A 267 8.77 19.14 3.99
C HIS A 267 7.35 18.61 3.79
N LEU A 268 6.83 18.56 2.55
CA LEU A 268 5.52 17.98 2.25
C LEU A 268 5.67 16.71 1.43
N ARG A 269 5.36 15.56 2.03
CA ARG A 269 5.34 14.25 1.35
C ARG A 269 3.93 13.93 0.88
N ILE A 270 3.77 13.74 -0.43
CA ILE A 270 2.48 13.38 -1.03
C ILE A 270 2.52 11.93 -1.51
N SER A 271 1.48 11.15 -1.18
CA SER A 271 1.25 9.80 -1.71
C SER A 271 0.04 9.80 -2.64
N THR A 272 0.04 8.98 -3.69
CA THR A 272 -1.08 8.91 -4.63
C THR A 272 -2.02 7.75 -4.31
N SER A 273 -3.31 7.92 -4.61
CA SER A 273 -4.35 6.90 -4.47
C SER A 273 -5.35 7.00 -5.62
N SER A 274 -6.02 5.87 -5.91
CA SER A 274 -7.17 5.82 -6.82
C SER A 274 -8.52 5.86 -6.09
N ASP A 275 -8.51 5.82 -4.75
CA ASP A 275 -9.70 5.69 -3.92
C ASP A 275 -10.19 7.07 -3.43
N VAL A 276 -10.80 7.81 -4.35
CA VAL A 276 -11.36 9.15 -4.08
C VAL A 276 -12.41 9.09 -2.96
N THR A 277 -13.36 8.16 -3.06
CA THR A 277 -14.43 7.97 -2.08
C THR A 277 -13.88 7.73 -0.67
N GLY A 278 -12.86 6.88 -0.54
CA GLY A 278 -12.23 6.61 0.76
C GLY A 278 -11.55 7.83 1.37
N VAL A 279 -10.85 8.62 0.55
CA VAL A 279 -10.15 9.83 0.99
C VAL A 279 -11.13 10.92 1.44
N GLU A 280 -12.21 11.16 0.68
CA GLU A 280 -13.23 12.17 1.02
C GLU A 280 -14.02 11.79 2.27
N ILE A 281 -14.52 10.55 2.36
CA ILE A 281 -15.34 10.11 3.50
C ILE A 281 -14.53 10.07 4.80
N ALA A 282 -13.28 9.63 4.73
CA ALA A 282 -12.40 9.66 5.89
C ALA A 282 -12.15 11.10 6.37
N GLY A 283 -11.89 12.02 5.44
CA GLY A 283 -11.70 13.45 5.74
C GLY A 283 -12.96 14.11 6.30
N ALA A 284 -14.15 13.78 5.79
CA ALA A 284 -15.40 14.34 6.26
C ALA A 284 -15.76 13.86 7.68
N LEU A 285 -15.73 12.55 7.92
CA LEU A 285 -16.22 11.98 9.17
C LEU A 285 -15.24 12.12 10.35
N LYS A 286 -13.95 12.36 10.09
CA LYS A 286 -12.98 12.61 11.18
C LYS A 286 -13.39 13.78 12.05
N ASN A 287 -14.00 14.81 11.46
CA ASN A 287 -14.35 16.05 12.16
C ASN A 287 -15.47 15.79 13.18
N VAL A 288 -16.44 14.93 12.83
CA VAL A 288 -17.48 14.48 13.77
C VAL A 288 -16.87 13.63 14.88
N LEU A 289 -15.94 12.73 14.54
CA LEU A 289 -15.22 11.93 15.54
C LEU A 289 -14.37 12.80 16.49
N ALA A 290 -13.80 13.89 15.99
CA ALA A 290 -13.03 14.83 16.80
C ALA A 290 -13.91 15.58 17.82
N ILE A 291 -15.18 15.87 17.49
CA ILE A 291 -16.15 16.39 18.47
C ILE A 291 -16.38 15.35 19.56
N ALA A 292 -16.54 14.07 19.20
CA ALA A 292 -16.66 12.98 20.17
C ALA A 292 -15.44 12.92 21.12
N ALA A 293 -14.24 13.00 20.55
CA ALA A 293 -12.98 13.04 21.31
C ALA A 293 -12.95 14.22 22.27
N GLY A 294 -13.32 15.41 21.79
CA GLY A 294 -13.45 16.60 22.63
C GLY A 294 -14.43 16.40 23.78
N ILE A 295 -15.60 15.79 23.53
CA ILE A 295 -16.59 15.50 24.58
C ILE A 295 -16.01 14.62 25.69
N VAL A 296 -15.27 13.57 25.31
CA VAL A 296 -14.60 12.67 26.27
C VAL A 296 -13.59 13.42 27.14
N GLU A 297 -12.86 14.37 26.54
CA GLU A 297 -11.91 15.24 27.25
C GLU A 297 -12.62 16.25 28.15
N GLY A 298 -13.65 16.95 27.66
CA GLY A 298 -14.44 17.91 28.44
C GLY A 298 -15.19 17.27 29.62
N MET A 299 -15.52 15.98 29.52
CA MET A 299 -16.11 15.18 30.59
C MET A 299 -15.08 14.54 31.55
N ASN A 300 -13.77 14.74 31.32
CA ASN A 300 -12.67 14.16 32.12
C ASN A 300 -12.72 12.62 32.25
N LEU A 301 -13.08 11.90 31.19
CA LEU A 301 -13.22 10.43 31.22
C LEU A 301 -11.90 9.65 31.07
N GLY A 302 -10.79 10.37 30.88
CA GLY A 302 -9.44 9.82 30.81
C GLY A 302 -9.02 9.22 29.46
N ASN A 303 -7.73 8.92 29.34
CA ASN A 303 -7.09 8.50 28.08
C ASN A 303 -7.53 7.12 27.57
N ASN A 304 -7.94 6.22 28.48
CA ASN A 304 -8.46 4.91 28.09
C ASN A 304 -9.75 5.04 27.27
N SER A 305 -10.66 5.90 27.74
CA SER A 305 -11.92 6.22 27.06
C SER A 305 -11.66 6.88 25.70
N MET A 306 -10.69 7.82 25.64
CA MET A 306 -10.27 8.46 24.41
C MET A 306 -9.77 7.45 23.37
N ALA A 307 -8.84 6.57 23.77
CA ALA A 307 -8.28 5.56 22.86
C ALA A 307 -9.35 4.59 22.36
N ALA A 308 -10.23 4.12 23.25
CA ALA A 308 -11.33 3.24 22.89
C ALA A 308 -12.32 3.92 21.91
N LEU A 309 -12.68 5.17 22.17
CA LEU A 309 -13.57 5.97 21.32
C LEU A 309 -12.98 6.15 19.91
N VAL A 310 -11.71 6.56 19.82
CA VAL A 310 -11.06 6.80 18.52
C VAL A 310 -10.91 5.50 17.73
N ALA A 311 -10.55 4.39 18.39
CA ALA A 311 -10.45 3.08 17.74
C ALA A 311 -11.82 2.60 17.21
N GLN A 312 -12.88 2.80 18.00
CA GLN A 312 -14.24 2.46 17.61
C GLN A 312 -14.74 3.35 16.46
N GLY A 313 -14.54 4.67 16.55
CA GLY A 313 -14.90 5.63 15.51
C GLY A 313 -14.19 5.36 14.18
N CYS A 314 -12.89 5.04 14.21
CA CYS A 314 -12.15 4.59 13.02
C CYS A 314 -12.79 3.35 12.39
N SER A 315 -13.28 2.41 13.20
CA SER A 315 -13.96 1.21 12.71
C SER A 315 -15.31 1.54 12.06
N GLU A 316 -16.10 2.44 12.65
CA GLU A 316 -17.37 2.91 12.09
C GLU A 316 -17.19 3.60 10.73
N ILE A 317 -16.23 4.53 10.65
CA ILE A 317 -15.87 5.21 9.40
C ILE A 317 -15.46 4.19 8.34
N ARG A 318 -14.64 3.21 8.70
CA ARG A 318 -14.21 2.14 7.78
C ARG A 318 -15.39 1.32 7.28
N TRP A 319 -16.33 0.94 8.15
CA TRP A 319 -17.50 0.15 7.75
C TRP A 319 -18.40 0.92 6.78
N LEU A 320 -18.67 2.20 7.07
CA LEU A 320 -19.44 3.04 6.17
C LEU A 320 -18.71 3.24 4.83
N ALA A 321 -17.45 3.65 4.86
CA ALA A 321 -16.67 3.90 3.65
C ALA A 321 -16.60 2.65 2.76
N THR A 322 -16.41 1.47 3.36
CA THR A 322 -16.41 0.19 2.61
C THR A 322 -17.77 -0.07 1.94
N LYS A 323 -18.89 0.26 2.60
CA LYS A 323 -20.24 0.15 2.01
C LYS A 323 -20.50 1.16 0.90
N MET A 324 -19.81 2.30 0.93
CA MET A 324 -19.81 3.30 -0.14
C MET A 324 -18.88 2.94 -1.31
N GLY A 325 -18.17 1.80 -1.23
CA GLY A 325 -17.26 1.32 -2.28
C GLY A 325 -15.80 1.73 -2.11
N ALA A 326 -15.43 2.35 -0.98
CA ALA A 326 -14.05 2.70 -0.68
C ALA A 326 -13.20 1.46 -0.32
N LYS A 327 -11.89 1.59 -0.47
CA LYS A 327 -10.92 0.55 -0.09
C LYS A 327 -10.63 0.65 1.41
N PRO A 328 -10.77 -0.44 2.20
CA PRO A 328 -10.47 -0.42 3.62
C PRO A 328 -9.06 0.07 3.97
N ALA A 329 -8.09 -0.20 3.10
CA ALA A 329 -6.70 0.20 3.25
C ALA A 329 -6.51 1.73 3.30
N THR A 330 -7.31 2.49 2.56
CA THR A 330 -7.30 3.96 2.54
C THR A 330 -7.67 4.53 3.90
N ILE A 331 -8.66 3.92 4.55
CA ILE A 331 -9.15 4.34 5.86
C ILE A 331 -8.13 4.02 6.96
N THR A 332 -7.44 2.88 6.86
CA THR A 332 -6.35 2.56 7.80
C THR A 332 -5.07 3.35 7.56
N GLY A 333 -4.97 4.05 6.43
CA GLY A 333 -3.80 4.80 6.02
C GLY A 333 -3.78 6.24 6.50
N LEU A 334 -2.97 7.05 5.82
CA LEU A 334 -2.67 8.43 6.18
C LEU A 334 -3.90 9.36 6.09
N SER A 335 -4.72 9.21 5.05
CA SER A 335 -5.94 10.01 4.85
C SER A 335 -7.09 9.65 5.80
N GLY A 336 -7.00 8.50 6.49
CA GLY A 336 -7.98 8.08 7.48
C GLY A 336 -7.42 8.11 8.89
N THR A 337 -6.95 6.98 9.41
CA THR A 337 -6.43 6.86 10.79
C THR A 337 -5.38 7.93 11.09
N GLY A 338 -4.48 8.24 10.15
CA GLY A 338 -3.46 9.28 10.35
C GLY A 338 -4.07 10.65 10.67
N ASP A 339 -4.99 11.12 9.83
CA ASP A 339 -5.67 12.41 10.01
C ASP A 339 -6.63 12.40 11.21
N ILE A 340 -7.31 11.28 11.46
CA ILE A 340 -8.17 11.09 12.64
C ILE A 340 -7.35 11.23 13.93
N MET A 341 -6.21 10.57 14.02
CA MET A 341 -5.33 10.63 15.20
C MET A 341 -4.84 12.06 15.44
N LEU A 342 -4.34 12.74 14.40
CA LEU A 342 -3.92 14.14 14.52
C LEU A 342 -5.07 15.02 15.03
N THR A 343 -6.28 14.84 14.47
CA THR A 343 -7.43 15.70 14.77
C THR A 343 -8.04 15.43 16.16
N CYS A 344 -7.98 14.19 16.66
CA CYS A 344 -8.57 13.81 17.95
C CYS A 344 -7.63 14.03 19.13
N PHE A 345 -6.31 13.84 18.96
CA PHE A 345 -5.36 13.93 20.07
C PHE A 345 -4.76 15.32 20.27
N VAL A 346 -4.68 16.15 19.22
CA VAL A 346 -4.01 17.46 19.29
C VAL A 346 -5.01 18.60 19.52
N ASN A 347 -4.65 19.53 20.41
CA ASN A 347 -5.47 20.67 20.81
C ASN A 347 -5.53 21.83 19.79
N LEU A 348 -5.16 21.57 18.53
CA LEU A 348 -5.25 22.52 17.42
C LEU A 348 -6.55 22.36 16.59
N SER A 349 -7.36 21.33 16.89
CA SER A 349 -8.60 21.03 16.18
C SER A 349 -9.78 21.83 16.72
N ARG A 350 -10.36 22.68 15.87
CA ARG A 350 -11.57 23.47 16.19
C ARG A 350 -12.75 22.58 16.58
N ASN A 351 -12.92 21.46 15.88
CA ASN A 351 -13.98 20.49 16.16
C ASN A 351 -13.78 19.83 17.54
N LYS A 352 -12.53 19.57 17.92
CA LYS A 352 -12.21 19.05 19.25
C LYS A 352 -12.55 20.09 20.32
N THR A 353 -12.22 21.37 20.11
CA THR A 353 -12.58 22.46 21.04
C THR A 353 -14.08 22.57 21.25
N VAL A 354 -14.89 22.48 20.19
CA VAL A 354 -16.36 22.42 20.31
C VAL A 354 -16.78 21.24 21.18
N GLY A 355 -16.21 20.06 20.93
CA GLY A 355 -16.47 18.87 21.74
C GLY A 355 -16.13 19.05 23.22
N VAL A 356 -14.99 19.66 23.54
CA VAL A 356 -14.57 19.92 24.93
C VAL A 356 -15.60 20.78 25.65
N ARG A 357 -16.01 21.89 25.03
CA ARG A 357 -17.01 22.81 25.62
C ARG A 357 -18.38 22.15 25.80
N LEU A 358 -18.83 21.37 24.81
CA LEU A 358 -20.04 20.55 24.93
C LEU A 358 -19.92 19.53 26.07
N GLY A 359 -18.77 18.87 26.20
CA GLY A 359 -18.50 17.91 27.28
C GLY A 359 -18.48 18.55 28.67
N SER A 360 -18.05 19.81 28.76
CA SER A 360 -18.09 20.63 29.98
C SER A 360 -19.48 21.17 30.32
N GLY A 361 -20.46 21.05 29.41
CA GLY A 361 -21.86 21.40 29.64
C GLY A 361 -22.30 22.74 29.07
N GLU A 362 -21.50 23.38 28.22
CA GLU A 362 -21.91 24.59 27.49
C GLU A 362 -22.90 24.25 26.36
N GLN A 363 -23.78 25.19 26.02
CA GLN A 363 -24.76 25.04 24.95
C GLN A 363 -24.12 25.28 23.57
N LEU A 364 -24.55 24.50 22.57
CA LEU A 364 -23.97 24.57 21.23
C LEU A 364 -24.06 25.97 20.60
N ASP A 365 -25.20 26.65 20.74
CA ASP A 365 -25.41 27.98 20.15
C ASP A 365 -24.44 29.02 20.72
N ASP A 366 -24.19 28.99 22.03
CA ASP A 366 -23.23 29.88 22.70
C ASP A 366 -21.80 29.60 22.23
N ILE A 367 -21.45 28.32 22.07
CA ILE A 367 -20.14 27.92 21.54
C ILE A 367 -19.96 28.47 20.12
N LEU A 368 -20.93 28.25 19.23
CA LEU A 368 -20.84 28.67 17.84
C LEU A 368 -20.79 30.20 17.70
N ASN A 369 -21.57 30.94 18.49
CA ASN A 369 -21.59 32.40 18.48
C ASN A 369 -20.27 33.02 18.95
N SER A 370 -19.55 32.36 19.84
CA SER A 370 -18.23 32.82 20.34
C SER A 370 -17.05 32.47 19.40
N MET A 371 -17.27 31.68 18.35
CA MET A 371 -16.21 31.21 17.46
C MET A 371 -16.10 32.06 16.18
N ASN A 372 -14.89 32.55 15.90
CA ASN A 372 -14.60 33.28 14.65
C ASN A 372 -14.41 32.36 13.41
N GLN A 373 -14.52 31.03 13.59
CA GLN A 373 -14.22 30.03 12.58
C GLN A 373 -15.27 28.93 12.55
N VAL A 374 -15.64 28.48 11.35
CA VAL A 374 -16.65 27.44 11.14
C VAL A 374 -16.14 26.08 11.61
N ALA A 375 -16.93 25.39 12.43
CA ALA A 375 -16.70 24.00 12.83
C ALA A 375 -17.42 23.03 11.88
N GLU A 376 -16.73 22.61 10.81
CA GLU A 376 -17.31 21.73 9.76
C GLU A 376 -17.87 20.40 10.30
N GLY A 377 -17.36 19.92 11.45
CA GLY A 377 -17.85 18.71 12.10
C GLY A 377 -19.31 18.83 12.57
N VAL A 378 -19.74 20.02 12.99
CA VAL A 378 -21.12 20.27 13.43
C VAL A 378 -22.07 20.11 12.26
N SER A 379 -21.76 20.77 11.13
CA SER A 379 -22.54 20.61 9.89
C SER A 379 -22.47 19.18 9.35
N THR A 380 -21.32 18.50 9.45
CA THR A 380 -21.19 17.12 8.94
C THR A 380 -21.97 16.11 9.79
N ALA A 381 -22.20 16.39 11.08
CA ALA A 381 -22.90 15.47 11.98
C ALA A 381 -24.36 15.21 11.55
N GLY A 382 -25.08 16.22 11.05
CA GLY A 382 -26.44 16.05 10.54
C GLY A 382 -26.53 15.07 9.35
N ALA A 383 -25.46 14.95 8.57
CA ALA A 383 -25.38 13.99 7.45
C ALA A 383 -25.14 12.54 7.90
N VAL A 384 -24.64 12.32 9.11
CA VAL A 384 -24.23 10.98 9.60
C VAL A 384 -25.42 10.05 9.71
N ILE A 385 -26.53 10.50 10.30
CA ILE A 385 -27.73 9.68 10.51
C ILE A 385 -28.30 9.24 9.16
N ALA A 386 -28.42 10.18 8.23
CA ALA A 386 -28.94 9.91 6.89
C ALA A 386 -28.02 8.94 6.11
N LEU A 387 -26.70 9.06 6.25
CA LEU A 387 -25.75 8.12 5.66
C LEU A 387 -25.82 6.72 6.29
N ALA A 388 -25.91 6.64 7.62
CA ALA A 388 -26.03 5.38 8.33
C ALA A 388 -27.29 4.61 7.90
N GLN A 389 -28.41 5.31 7.75
CA GLN A 389 -29.66 4.76 7.22
C GLN A 389 -29.54 4.34 5.76
N LYS A 390 -29.04 5.23 4.88
CA LYS A 390 -28.89 4.98 3.44
C LYS A 390 -28.05 3.74 3.13
N TYR A 391 -26.96 3.54 3.86
CA TYR A 391 -26.05 2.41 3.64
C TYR A 391 -26.28 1.22 4.60
N ASN A 392 -27.29 1.31 5.46
CA ASN A 392 -27.65 0.31 6.47
C ASN A 392 -26.43 -0.14 7.31
N VAL A 393 -25.74 0.84 7.91
CA VAL A 393 -24.55 0.66 8.75
C VAL A 393 -24.83 1.17 10.15
N LYS A 394 -24.49 0.35 11.15
CA LYS A 394 -24.58 0.76 12.56
C LYS A 394 -23.34 1.57 12.93
N MET A 395 -23.55 2.82 13.36
CA MET A 395 -22.49 3.77 13.71
C MET A 395 -22.79 4.43 15.06
N PRO A 396 -22.72 3.69 16.19
CA PRO A 396 -23.18 4.18 17.47
C PRO A 396 -22.46 5.45 17.95
N VAL A 397 -21.14 5.55 17.78
CA VAL A 397 -20.37 6.73 18.24
C VAL A 397 -20.76 7.96 17.43
N LEU A 398 -20.70 7.89 16.10
CA LEU A 398 -20.95 9.06 15.26
C LEU A 398 -22.43 9.48 15.29
N THR A 399 -23.36 8.52 15.45
CA THR A 399 -24.79 8.82 15.64
C THR A 399 -25.05 9.48 16.99
N ALA A 400 -24.36 9.08 18.05
CA ALA A 400 -24.49 9.73 19.36
C ALA A 400 -24.06 11.20 19.30
N VAL A 401 -22.97 11.51 18.58
CA VAL A 401 -22.53 12.90 18.37
C VAL A 401 -23.58 13.71 17.62
N ALA A 402 -24.17 13.16 16.55
CA ALA A 402 -25.24 13.84 15.81
C ALA A 402 -26.43 14.17 16.72
N ARG A 403 -26.88 13.22 17.54
CA ARG A 403 -27.98 13.44 18.50
C ARG A 403 -27.65 14.43 19.61
N ILE A 404 -26.38 14.55 20.00
CA ILE A 404 -25.93 15.57 20.95
C ILE A 404 -26.00 16.96 20.31
N ILE A 405 -25.55 17.08 19.05
CA ILE A 405 -25.58 18.33 18.30
C ILE A 405 -27.03 18.80 18.05
N ASP A 406 -27.94 17.86 17.80
CA ASP A 406 -29.38 18.14 17.63
C ASP A 406 -30.12 18.36 18.96
N ASN A 407 -29.41 18.46 20.09
CA ASN A 407 -29.97 18.61 21.45
C ASN A 407 -30.93 17.49 21.90
N GLU A 408 -30.95 16.33 21.21
CA GLU A 408 -31.77 15.18 21.61
C GLU A 408 -31.17 14.36 22.76
N LEU A 409 -29.84 14.42 22.92
CA LEU A 409 -29.09 13.58 23.84
C LEU A 409 -28.03 14.39 24.57
N THR A 410 -27.90 14.21 25.88
CA THR A 410 -26.82 14.85 26.64
C THR A 410 -25.55 14.00 26.58
N PRO A 411 -24.34 14.60 26.63
CA PRO A 411 -23.08 13.86 26.64
C PRO A 411 -23.01 12.74 27.69
N LYS A 412 -23.48 13.01 28.92
CA LYS A 412 -23.54 12.03 30.01
C LYS A 412 -24.45 10.83 29.67
N LYS A 413 -25.63 11.08 29.10
CA LYS A 413 -26.55 10.01 28.69
C LYS A 413 -25.97 9.21 27.51
N ALA A 414 -25.34 9.86 26.55
CA ALA A 414 -24.71 9.21 25.41
C ALA A 414 -23.65 8.18 25.83
N VAL A 415 -22.75 8.54 26.75
CA VAL A 415 -21.72 7.62 27.27
C VAL A 415 -22.37 6.40 27.94
N LEU A 416 -23.40 6.63 28.75
CA LEU A 416 -24.12 5.56 29.45
C LEU A 416 -24.85 4.61 28.48
N GLU A 417 -25.47 5.14 27.43
CA GLU A 417 -26.09 4.33 26.37
C GLU A 417 -25.05 3.52 25.58
N LEU A 418 -23.93 4.14 25.21
CA LEU A 418 -22.84 3.46 24.49
C LEU A 418 -22.25 2.30 25.30
N MET A 419 -22.04 2.48 26.60
CA MET A 419 -21.51 1.43 27.50
C MET A 419 -22.48 0.29 27.74
N ARG A 420 -23.79 0.49 27.51
CA ARG A 420 -24.83 -0.54 27.62
C ARG A 420 -25.03 -1.34 26.33
N LEU A 421 -24.37 -0.95 25.24
CA LEU A 421 -24.46 -1.70 23.99
C LEU A 421 -23.95 -3.13 24.19
N PRO A 422 -24.58 -4.12 23.52
CA PRO A 422 -24.18 -5.52 23.67
C PRO A 422 -22.73 -5.71 23.24
N GLN A 423 -21.98 -6.49 24.02
CA GLN A 423 -20.60 -6.86 23.69
C GLN A 423 -20.59 -7.69 22.39
N GLN A 424 -20.26 -7.06 21.27
CA GLN A 424 -20.13 -7.74 19.99
C GLN A 424 -18.69 -8.22 19.79
N HIS A 425 -18.52 -9.40 19.19
CA HIS A 425 -17.20 -9.85 18.73
C HIS A 425 -16.65 -8.85 17.71
N LEU A 426 -15.44 -8.35 17.97
CA LEU A 426 -14.69 -7.50 17.06
C LEU A 426 -14.35 -8.30 15.79
N LYS A 427 -15.23 -8.26 14.78
CA LYS A 427 -14.98 -8.92 13.49
C LYS A 427 -13.92 -8.14 12.73
N LEU A 428 -12.65 -8.51 12.92
CA LEU A 428 -11.53 -8.06 12.08
C LEU A 428 -11.67 -8.68 10.68
N SER A 429 -12.51 -8.08 9.83
CA SER A 429 -12.83 -8.63 8.51
C SER A 429 -11.79 -8.26 7.45
N LEU A 430 -10.78 -9.11 7.27
CA LEU A 430 -10.16 -9.31 5.96
C LEU A 430 -10.52 -10.70 5.37
N SER A 431 -10.85 -11.67 6.22
CA SER A 431 -11.27 -13.03 5.85
C SER A 431 -12.75 -13.16 5.45
N ASP A 432 -13.64 -12.33 6.01
CA ASP A 432 -15.09 -12.48 5.84
C ASP A 432 -15.63 -12.14 4.45
N TYR A 433 -14.90 -11.36 3.64
CA TYR A 433 -15.37 -11.00 2.29
C TYR A 433 -15.37 -12.21 1.34
N ARG A 434 -14.40 -13.13 1.48
CA ARG A 434 -14.39 -14.39 0.72
C ARG A 434 -15.39 -15.40 1.30
N LEU A 435 -15.54 -15.45 2.62
CA LEU A 435 -16.47 -16.35 3.30
C LEU A 435 -17.93 -16.04 2.97
N LYS A 436 -18.35 -14.77 2.95
CA LYS A 436 -19.73 -14.40 2.56
C LYS A 436 -20.04 -14.68 1.09
N LYS A 437 -19.05 -14.55 0.19
CA LYS A 437 -19.24 -14.94 -1.23
C LYS A 437 -19.35 -16.45 -1.39
N PHE A 438 -18.67 -17.22 -0.54
CA PHE A 438 -18.79 -18.67 -0.48
C PHE A 438 -20.12 -19.13 0.15
N GLU A 439 -20.49 -18.59 1.32
CA GLU A 439 -21.74 -18.88 2.01
C GLU A 439 -22.97 -18.57 1.15
N LYS A 440 -22.97 -17.47 0.40
CA LYS A 440 -24.10 -17.13 -0.49
C LYS A 440 -24.23 -18.10 -1.66
N LYS A 441 -23.11 -18.70 -2.11
CA LYS A 441 -23.09 -19.68 -3.21
C LYS A 441 -23.42 -21.09 -2.74
N THR A 442 -22.97 -21.49 -1.54
CA THR A 442 -23.29 -22.78 -0.92
C THR A 442 -24.71 -22.81 -0.37
N ASN A 443 -25.20 -21.74 0.27
CA ASN A 443 -26.57 -21.68 0.79
C ASN A 443 -27.61 -21.61 -0.34
N GLY A 444 -27.28 -21.02 -1.49
CA GLY A 444 -28.15 -21.10 -2.67
C GLY A 444 -28.31 -22.53 -3.20
N LEU A 445 -27.22 -23.30 -3.21
CA LEU A 445 -27.22 -24.70 -3.64
C LEU A 445 -27.89 -25.61 -2.60
N LEU A 446 -27.66 -25.36 -1.31
CA LEU A 446 -28.28 -26.13 -0.21
C LEU A 446 -29.78 -25.87 -0.12
N VAL A 447 -30.23 -24.62 -0.31
CA VAL A 447 -31.65 -24.27 -0.34
C VAL A 447 -32.32 -24.81 -1.59
N TRP A 448 -31.61 -24.90 -2.72
CA TRP A 448 -32.12 -25.54 -3.94
C TRP A 448 -32.24 -27.06 -3.78
N LEU A 449 -31.24 -27.72 -3.19
CA LEU A 449 -31.26 -29.17 -2.90
C LEU A 449 -32.31 -29.54 -1.84
N LEU A 450 -32.40 -28.77 -0.75
CA LEU A 450 -33.38 -29.01 0.32
C LEU A 450 -34.83 -28.69 -0.10
N LYS A 451 -35.03 -27.88 -1.15
CA LYS A 451 -36.37 -27.60 -1.71
C LYS A 451 -36.83 -28.65 -2.71
N LYS A 452 -35.92 -29.51 -3.20
CA LYS A 452 -36.24 -30.64 -4.09
C LYS A 452 -36.63 -31.91 -3.32
N GLU A 453 -36.34 -31.97 -2.01
CA GLU A 453 -36.45 -33.20 -1.21
C GLU A 453 -37.52 -33.13 -0.09
N ASN A 454 -38.28 -32.03 0.02
CA ASN A 454 -39.31 -31.87 1.05
C ASN A 454 -40.59 -31.22 0.51
N SER A 455 -41.31 -31.96 -0.34
CA SER A 455 -42.76 -31.84 -0.48
C SER A 455 -43.43 -32.83 0.49
N GLY A 456 -43.50 -32.48 1.78
CA GLY A 456 -44.17 -33.33 2.76
C GLY A 456 -43.90 -32.96 4.21
N SER A 457 -44.90 -32.37 4.86
CA SER A 457 -45.07 -32.30 6.31
C SER A 457 -44.04 -31.47 7.10
N ARG A 458 -44.39 -30.21 7.33
CA ARG A 458 -43.70 -29.33 8.29
C ARG A 458 -44.70 -28.86 9.33
N SER A 459 -44.46 -29.27 10.59
CA SER A 459 -44.56 -28.44 11.80
C SER A 459 -44.80 -29.35 13.01
N ARG A 460 -43.75 -29.58 13.83
CA ARG A 460 -43.83 -29.86 15.29
C ARG A 460 -42.51 -30.25 15.98
N LYS A 461 -41.43 -30.61 15.26
CA LYS A 461 -40.21 -31.18 15.90
C LYS A 461 -39.03 -30.22 16.18
N ALA A 462 -39.20 -28.90 16.07
CA ALA A 462 -38.11 -27.96 16.36
C ALA A 462 -38.00 -27.56 17.84
N SER A 463 -39.04 -27.78 18.65
CA SER A 463 -39.07 -27.35 20.06
C SER A 463 -38.45 -28.37 21.04
N SER A 464 -38.27 -29.64 20.66
CA SER A 464 -37.81 -30.67 21.62
C SER A 464 -36.30 -30.90 21.63
N PHE A 465 -35.54 -30.26 20.73
CA PHE A 465 -34.08 -30.51 20.62
C PHE A 465 -33.24 -29.57 21.51
N VAL A 466 -33.82 -28.47 22.00
CA VAL A 466 -33.09 -27.43 22.75
C VAL A 466 -33.08 -27.68 24.27
N GLN A 467 -33.87 -28.64 24.78
CA GLN A 467 -33.95 -28.92 26.22
C GLN A 467 -32.91 -29.91 26.78
N ASN A 468 -32.07 -30.55 25.95
CA ASN A 468 -31.14 -31.60 26.39
C ASN A 468 -29.65 -31.21 26.48
N LEU A 469 -29.32 -29.93 26.66
CA LEU A 469 -27.93 -29.47 26.80
C LEU A 469 -27.59 -28.88 28.18
N LYS A 470 -28.23 -29.38 29.25
CA LYS A 470 -27.75 -29.18 30.63
C LYS A 470 -26.97 -30.42 31.07
N GLY A 471 -25.64 -30.30 31.14
CA GLY A 471 -24.76 -31.31 31.74
C GLY A 471 -23.67 -31.91 30.84
N MET A 472 -23.44 -31.40 29.63
CA MET A 472 -22.34 -31.89 28.78
C MET A 472 -20.98 -31.35 29.28
N ILE A 473 -20.20 -32.22 29.91
CA ILE A 473 -18.78 -31.98 30.16
C ILE A 473 -18.02 -32.33 28.89
N VAL A 474 -17.52 -31.31 28.19
CA VAL A 474 -16.70 -31.47 26.99
C VAL A 474 -15.24 -31.63 27.43
N SER A 475 -14.72 -32.86 27.36
CA SER A 475 -13.28 -33.11 27.48
C SER A 475 -12.65 -33.06 26.08
N GLY A 476 -11.67 -32.18 25.91
CA GLY A 476 -10.96 -32.02 24.64
C GLY A 476 -9.66 -31.27 24.85
N GLY A 477 -8.56 -31.79 24.30
CA GLY A 477 -7.25 -31.15 24.37
C GLY A 477 -7.16 -29.93 23.44
N THR A 478 -6.82 -28.77 23.99
CA THR A 478 -6.56 -27.56 23.22
C THR A 478 -5.16 -27.58 22.62
N VAL A 479 -5.06 -27.61 21.29
CA VAL A 479 -3.80 -27.43 20.57
C VAL A 479 -3.70 -25.99 20.10
N TRP A 480 -2.83 -25.21 20.76
CA TRP A 480 -2.51 -23.84 20.36
C TRP A 480 -1.61 -23.85 19.11
N ARG A 481 -1.98 -23.07 18.08
CA ARG A 481 -1.14 -22.82 16.90
C ARG A 481 -0.83 -21.33 16.81
N ASN A 482 0.41 -21.01 16.45
CA ASN A 482 0.90 -19.64 16.26
C ASN A 482 0.21 -18.96 15.06
N PRO A 483 0.03 -17.62 15.05
CA PRO A 483 -0.64 -16.88 13.97
C PRO A 483 0.00 -17.08 12.59
N ASP A 484 1.31 -17.38 12.57
CA ASP A 484 2.09 -17.49 11.32
C ASP A 484 2.17 -18.90 10.73
N GLY A 485 1.50 -19.89 11.33
CA GLY A 485 1.40 -21.23 10.74
C GLY A 485 2.70 -22.06 10.68
N CYS A 486 3.77 -21.65 11.38
CA CYS A 486 4.97 -22.48 11.49
C CYS A 486 4.72 -23.75 12.32
N LEU A 487 5.48 -24.79 11.96
CA LEU A 487 5.36 -26.21 12.32
C LEU A 487 4.90 -26.49 13.77
N PRO A 488 4.05 -27.52 13.99
CA PRO A 488 3.67 -27.95 15.34
C PRO A 488 4.92 -28.22 16.19
N ARG A 489 4.87 -27.96 17.50
CA ARG A 489 5.96 -28.17 18.48
C ARG A 489 6.66 -29.55 18.38
N LYS A 490 5.97 -30.58 17.87
CA LYS A 490 6.54 -31.92 17.59
C LYS A 490 7.56 -31.98 16.44
N MET A 491 7.59 -30.99 15.56
CA MET A 491 8.49 -30.91 14.40
C MET A 491 9.60 -29.86 14.55
N ALA A 492 9.68 -29.18 15.70
CA ALA A 492 10.78 -28.28 16.04
C ALA A 492 12.19 -28.95 15.92
N PRO A 493 12.38 -30.24 16.27
CA PRO A 493 13.68 -30.91 16.06
C PRO A 493 14.06 -31.06 14.58
N MET A 494 13.08 -30.99 13.66
CA MET A 494 13.31 -31.10 12.21
C MET A 494 13.53 -29.75 11.54
N MET A 495 13.55 -28.62 12.28
CA MET A 495 13.85 -27.31 11.69
C MET A 495 15.23 -27.29 11.03
N THR A 496 16.23 -27.97 11.61
CA THR A 496 17.57 -28.10 11.04
C THR A 496 17.53 -28.80 9.67
N PHE A 497 16.70 -29.84 9.54
CA PHE A 497 16.47 -30.55 8.27
C PHE A 497 15.82 -29.65 7.22
N PHE A 498 14.81 -28.85 7.58
CA PHE A 498 14.16 -27.93 6.65
C PHE A 498 15.07 -26.78 6.22
N VAL A 499 15.92 -26.27 7.12
CA VAL A 499 16.93 -25.26 6.78
C VAL A 499 17.99 -25.83 5.84
N LEU A 500 18.46 -27.06 6.09
CA LEU A 500 19.37 -27.77 5.19
C LEU A 500 18.74 -28.00 3.80
N MET A 501 17.48 -28.42 3.75
CA MET A 501 16.76 -28.57 2.48
C MET A 501 16.59 -27.24 1.75
N SER A 502 16.26 -26.16 2.46
CA SER A 502 16.12 -24.83 1.86
C SER A 502 17.46 -24.31 1.32
N LEU A 503 18.56 -24.59 2.01
CA LEU A 503 19.92 -24.31 1.53
C LEU A 503 20.28 -25.17 0.32
N ALA A 504 19.88 -26.45 0.31
CA ALA A 504 20.07 -27.33 -0.84
C ALA A 504 19.29 -26.84 -2.07
N TYR A 505 18.05 -26.37 -1.89
CA TYR A 505 17.27 -25.76 -2.99
C TYR A 505 17.86 -24.43 -3.46
N LEU A 506 18.42 -23.62 -2.55
CA LEU A 506 19.10 -22.38 -2.90
C LEU A 506 20.41 -22.65 -3.65
N ALA A 507 21.17 -23.65 -3.23
CA ALA A 507 22.37 -24.11 -3.93
C ALA A 507 22.02 -24.69 -5.30
N LEU A 508 20.93 -25.46 -5.41
CA LEU A 508 20.44 -25.99 -6.67
C LEU A 508 19.95 -24.87 -7.61
N GLY A 509 19.29 -23.84 -7.06
CA GLY A 509 18.90 -22.64 -7.80
C GLY A 509 20.08 -21.81 -8.28
N LEU A 510 21.09 -21.61 -7.43
CA LEU A 510 22.35 -20.92 -7.80
C LEU A 510 23.15 -21.72 -8.82
N CYS A 511 23.18 -23.05 -8.67
CA CYS A 511 23.76 -23.95 -9.66
C CYS A 511 23.02 -23.83 -10.99
N LEU A 512 21.68 -23.75 -10.99
CA LEU A 512 20.87 -23.56 -12.19
C LEU A 512 21.10 -22.20 -12.86
N VAL A 513 21.31 -21.14 -12.08
CA VAL A 513 21.63 -19.80 -12.59
C VAL A 513 23.05 -19.77 -13.15
N TYR A 514 24.02 -20.35 -12.43
CA TYR A 514 25.39 -20.51 -12.91
C TYR A 514 25.43 -21.30 -14.22
N LEU A 515 24.63 -22.36 -14.31
CA LEU A 515 24.38 -23.14 -15.52
C LEU A 515 23.89 -22.32 -16.70
N VAL A 516 22.90 -21.46 -16.46
CA VAL A 516 22.30 -20.64 -17.52
C VAL A 516 23.32 -19.60 -17.99
N CYS A 517 24.14 -19.06 -17.08
CA CYS A 517 25.26 -18.19 -17.42
C CYS A 517 26.36 -18.94 -18.20
N GLU A 518 26.72 -20.16 -17.79
CA GLU A 518 27.74 -20.98 -18.48
C GLU A 518 27.24 -21.43 -19.88
N VAL A 519 25.95 -21.71 -20.02
CA VAL A 519 25.32 -22.00 -21.32
C VAL A 519 25.27 -20.75 -22.21
N LEU A 520 25.05 -19.56 -21.66
CA LEU A 520 25.12 -18.29 -22.39
C LEU A 520 26.56 -17.97 -22.83
N GLU A 521 27.56 -18.16 -21.96
CA GLU A 521 28.98 -18.03 -22.31
C GLU A 521 29.43 -19.07 -23.34
N ARG A 522 28.92 -20.31 -23.27
CA ARG A 522 29.20 -21.34 -24.28
C ARG A 522 28.49 -21.12 -25.60
N HIS A 523 27.26 -20.60 -25.62
CA HIS A 523 26.63 -20.18 -26.88
C HIS A 523 27.43 -19.06 -27.55
N TYR A 524 27.99 -18.15 -26.75
CA TYR A 524 28.93 -17.15 -27.23
C TYR A 524 30.22 -17.77 -27.77
N SER A 525 30.77 -18.81 -27.14
CA SER A 525 31.97 -19.52 -27.63
C SER A 525 31.71 -20.41 -28.85
N ILE A 526 30.51 -20.98 -29.00
CA ILE A 526 30.08 -21.75 -30.17
C ILE A 526 29.82 -20.80 -31.35
N ALA A 527 29.23 -19.62 -31.09
CA ALA A 527 29.14 -18.55 -32.09
C ALA A 527 30.53 -18.04 -32.51
N LEU A 528 31.49 -17.97 -31.59
CA LEU A 528 32.90 -17.63 -31.89
C LEU A 528 33.65 -18.76 -32.62
N SER A 529 33.32 -20.03 -32.36
CA SER A 529 33.84 -21.20 -33.08
C SER A 529 33.24 -21.34 -34.47
N HIS A 530 32.06 -20.77 -34.75
CA HIS A 530 31.57 -20.67 -36.13
C HIS A 530 32.46 -19.79 -37.03
N TYR A 531 33.38 -19.01 -36.45
CA TYR A 531 34.43 -18.27 -37.14
C TYR A 531 35.78 -19.00 -37.22
N SER A 532 35.96 -20.14 -36.54
CA SER A 532 37.22 -20.91 -36.51
C SER A 532 36.98 -22.40 -36.77
N CYS A 533 37.60 -22.94 -37.82
CA CYS A 533 37.27 -24.19 -38.54
C CYS A 533 37.44 -25.53 -37.77
N ASP A 534 37.38 -25.58 -36.45
CA ASP A 534 37.39 -26.85 -35.69
C ASP A 534 36.31 -26.86 -34.62
N ARG A 535 35.33 -27.76 -34.76
CA ARG A 535 34.32 -28.03 -33.73
C ARG A 535 34.92 -28.95 -32.67
N PRO A 536 35.12 -28.51 -31.43
CA PRO A 536 35.62 -29.38 -30.37
C PRO A 536 34.51 -30.39 -29.98
N MET A 537 34.60 -31.60 -30.52
CA MET A 537 33.63 -32.70 -30.33
C MET A 537 33.36 -33.06 -28.87
N GLY A 538 34.34 -32.83 -27.98
CA GLY A 538 34.15 -32.99 -26.54
C GLY A 538 33.15 -31.99 -25.96
N ILE A 539 33.14 -30.74 -26.42
CA ILE A 539 32.30 -29.67 -25.87
C ILE A 539 30.84 -29.86 -26.27
N THR A 540 30.58 -30.33 -27.50
CA THR A 540 29.21 -30.66 -27.96
C THR A 540 28.64 -31.86 -27.21
N LEU A 541 29.45 -32.90 -26.96
CA LEU A 541 29.03 -34.06 -26.17
C LEU A 541 28.67 -33.66 -24.73
N TRP A 542 29.50 -32.82 -24.10
CA TRP A 542 29.20 -32.26 -22.78
C TRP A 542 27.94 -31.39 -22.76
N ALA A 543 27.70 -30.56 -23.79
CA ALA A 543 26.51 -29.72 -23.85
C ALA A 543 25.21 -30.54 -24.02
N VAL A 544 25.24 -31.58 -24.84
CA VAL A 544 24.10 -32.47 -25.10
C VAL A 544 23.73 -33.28 -23.87
N THR A 545 24.70 -33.94 -23.26
CA THR A 545 24.51 -34.71 -22.02
C THR A 545 23.98 -33.82 -20.90
N PHE A 546 24.51 -32.61 -20.79
CA PHE A 546 24.07 -31.64 -19.80
C PHE A 546 22.61 -31.17 -20.00
N SER A 547 22.21 -30.94 -21.26
CA SER A 547 20.82 -30.61 -21.62
C SER A 547 19.85 -31.75 -21.29
N ALA A 548 20.24 -33.00 -21.56
CA ALA A 548 19.46 -34.19 -21.22
C ALA A 548 19.30 -34.36 -19.70
N VAL A 549 20.35 -34.13 -18.91
CA VAL A 549 20.29 -34.15 -17.44
C VAL A 549 19.26 -33.12 -16.93
N LYS A 550 19.35 -31.87 -17.40
CA LYS A 550 18.43 -30.80 -17.00
C LYS A 550 16.97 -31.16 -17.30
N LYS A 551 16.69 -31.60 -18.52
CA LYS A 551 15.34 -32.02 -18.97
C LYS A 551 14.78 -33.15 -18.11
N THR A 552 15.63 -34.09 -17.70
CA THR A 552 15.25 -35.25 -16.86
C THR A 552 14.97 -34.83 -15.42
N VAL A 553 15.87 -34.06 -14.80
CA VAL A 553 15.75 -33.63 -13.40
C VAL A 553 14.51 -32.77 -13.19
N CYS A 554 14.20 -31.85 -14.12
CA CYS A 554 13.01 -31.01 -14.04
C CYS A 554 11.71 -31.84 -14.02
N ARG A 555 11.56 -32.80 -14.93
CA ARG A 555 10.36 -33.67 -15.01
C ARG A 555 10.24 -34.59 -13.80
N TRP A 556 11.36 -35.12 -13.34
CA TRP A 556 11.40 -35.98 -12.16
C TRP A 556 10.99 -35.21 -10.90
N LEU A 557 11.51 -34.00 -10.71
CA LEU A 557 11.16 -33.14 -9.56
C LEU A 557 9.68 -32.76 -9.59
N LEU A 558 9.15 -32.38 -10.76
CA LEU A 558 7.72 -32.06 -10.93
C LEU A 558 6.84 -33.26 -10.58
N LEU A 559 7.21 -34.47 -10.99
CA LEU A 559 6.49 -35.69 -10.64
C LEU A 559 6.52 -35.98 -9.13
N VAL A 560 7.69 -35.89 -8.50
CA VAL A 560 7.85 -36.11 -7.05
C VAL A 560 7.04 -35.11 -6.22
N VAL A 561 7.06 -33.84 -6.60
CA VAL A 561 6.26 -32.78 -5.95
C VAL A 561 4.76 -33.03 -6.14
N SER A 562 4.34 -33.44 -7.35
CA SER A 562 2.94 -33.72 -7.68
C SER A 562 2.37 -34.94 -6.94
N MET A 563 3.23 -35.90 -6.56
CA MET A 563 2.88 -37.04 -5.70
C MET A 563 2.73 -36.66 -4.21
N GLY A 564 3.02 -35.40 -3.84
CA GLY A 564 2.87 -34.89 -2.49
C GLY A 564 3.96 -35.34 -1.52
N TYR A 565 5.15 -35.67 -2.03
CA TYR A 565 6.31 -36.03 -1.20
C TYR A 565 6.70 -34.89 -0.26
N GLY A 566 6.90 -35.20 1.02
CA GLY A 566 7.23 -34.22 2.07
C GLY A 566 6.05 -33.39 2.60
N VAL A 567 4.91 -33.30 1.87
CA VAL A 567 3.74 -32.49 2.29
C VAL A 567 2.54 -33.33 2.70
N VAL A 568 2.26 -34.40 1.95
CA VAL A 568 1.06 -35.26 2.09
C VAL A 568 1.44 -36.69 2.47
N ARG A 569 2.56 -37.21 1.94
CA ARG A 569 3.12 -38.53 2.26
C ARG A 569 4.57 -38.39 2.77
N PRO A 570 4.95 -39.02 3.90
CA PRO A 570 6.30 -38.97 4.44
C PRO A 570 7.30 -39.85 3.67
N THR A 571 6.85 -40.92 3.01
CA THR A 571 7.66 -41.77 2.14
C THR A 571 6.85 -42.19 0.90
N LEU A 572 7.53 -42.37 -0.24
CA LEU A 572 6.91 -42.73 -1.52
C LEU A 572 6.68 -44.26 -1.69
N GLY A 573 7.08 -45.08 -0.72
CA GLY A 573 6.87 -46.55 -0.75
C GLY A 573 7.46 -47.22 -2.00
N GLY A 574 6.91 -48.37 -2.40
CA GLY A 574 7.37 -49.12 -3.59
C GLY A 574 7.14 -48.44 -4.95
N ILE A 575 6.54 -47.24 -4.97
CA ILE A 575 6.32 -46.47 -6.21
C ILE A 575 7.60 -45.71 -6.62
N THR A 576 8.54 -45.50 -5.70
CA THR A 576 9.83 -44.83 -5.98
C THR A 576 10.63 -45.52 -7.09
N SER A 577 10.69 -46.85 -7.06
CA SER A 577 11.44 -47.64 -8.05
C SER A 577 10.87 -47.46 -9.47
N LYS A 578 9.54 -47.42 -9.60
CA LYS A 578 8.87 -47.19 -10.90
C LYS A 578 9.12 -45.78 -11.43
N VAL A 579 9.10 -44.78 -10.56
CA VAL A 579 9.37 -43.38 -10.91
C VAL A 579 10.83 -43.16 -11.30
N MET A 580 11.76 -43.82 -10.59
CA MET A 580 13.19 -43.77 -10.89
C MET A 580 13.50 -44.45 -12.23
N LEU A 581 12.89 -45.60 -12.51
CA LEU A 581 13.03 -46.29 -13.79
C LEU A 581 12.52 -45.46 -14.96
N LEU A 582 11.37 -44.78 -14.79
CA LEU A 582 10.82 -43.87 -15.80
C LEU A 582 11.76 -42.67 -16.07
N GLY A 583 12.38 -42.11 -15.02
CA GLY A 583 13.36 -41.03 -15.15
C GLY A 583 14.63 -41.46 -15.89
N ILE A 584 15.15 -42.66 -15.59
CA ILE A 584 16.33 -43.21 -16.28
C ILE A 584 16.03 -43.50 -17.75
N ALA A 585 14.87 -44.08 -18.05
CA ALA A 585 14.45 -44.33 -19.44
C ALA A 585 14.35 -43.03 -20.25
N TYR A 586 13.83 -41.96 -19.65
CA TYR A 586 13.77 -40.64 -20.29
C TYR A 586 15.15 -40.02 -20.50
N PHE A 587 16.06 -40.17 -19.53
CA PHE A 587 17.42 -39.68 -19.67
C PHE A 587 18.12 -40.31 -20.87
N ILE A 588 18.06 -41.65 -20.97
CA ILE A 588 18.67 -42.40 -22.08
C ILE A 588 18.06 -41.96 -23.42
N ALA A 589 16.74 -41.90 -23.53
CA ALA A 589 16.07 -41.48 -24.76
C ALA A 589 16.39 -40.02 -25.14
N SER A 590 16.52 -39.12 -24.15
CA SER A 590 16.87 -37.71 -24.39
C SER A 590 18.35 -37.53 -24.76
N GLU A 591 19.24 -38.39 -24.26
CA GLU A 591 20.65 -38.39 -24.63
C GLU A 591 20.84 -38.91 -26.05
N GLU A 592 20.19 -40.03 -26.40
CA GLU A 592 20.21 -40.59 -27.76
C GLU A 592 19.69 -39.58 -28.79
N LEU A 593 18.55 -38.92 -28.51
CA LEU A 593 18.02 -37.88 -29.41
C LEU A 593 18.99 -36.72 -29.57
N GLY A 594 19.55 -36.22 -28.47
CA GLY A 594 20.51 -35.10 -28.52
C GLY A 594 21.81 -35.46 -29.22
N PHE A 595 22.24 -36.73 -29.17
CA PHE A 595 23.39 -37.24 -29.90
C PHE A 595 23.11 -37.33 -31.40
N VAL A 596 21.94 -37.84 -31.78
CA VAL A 596 21.50 -37.93 -33.19
C VAL A 596 21.32 -36.54 -33.81
N GLU A 597 20.73 -35.58 -33.11
CA GLU A 597 20.54 -34.21 -33.59
C GLU A 597 21.86 -33.46 -33.81
N ASN A 598 22.85 -33.65 -32.93
CA ASN A 598 24.09 -32.86 -32.96
C ASN A 598 25.27 -33.54 -33.66
N LEU A 599 25.27 -34.86 -33.79
CA LEU A 599 26.32 -35.62 -34.51
C LEU A 599 25.83 -36.24 -35.82
N GLY A 600 24.52 -36.31 -36.06
CA GLY A 600 23.93 -36.82 -37.30
C GLY A 600 24.17 -35.97 -38.54
N ASN A 601 24.78 -34.78 -38.41
CA ASN A 601 25.07 -33.91 -39.56
C ASN A 601 26.34 -34.32 -40.35
N ILE A 602 26.90 -35.52 -40.12
CA ILE A 602 28.08 -36.04 -40.81
C ILE A 602 27.76 -37.23 -41.75
N ASN A 603 26.54 -37.80 -41.75
CA ASN A 603 26.19 -38.84 -42.74
C ASN A 603 24.72 -38.77 -43.20
N ASP A 604 24.52 -39.02 -44.51
CA ASP A 604 23.27 -39.08 -45.27
C ASP A 604 22.22 -40.06 -44.69
N PHE A 605 21.60 -39.68 -43.58
CA PHE A 605 20.39 -40.35 -43.10
C PHE A 605 19.17 -39.49 -43.44
N SER A 606 18.54 -39.87 -44.55
CA SER A 606 17.22 -39.40 -45.03
C SER A 606 16.27 -39.10 -43.87
N GLY A 607 15.54 -37.99 -43.92
CA GLY A 607 14.70 -37.42 -42.85
C GLY A 607 13.69 -38.36 -42.17
N LYS A 608 13.48 -39.58 -42.67
CA LYS A 608 12.79 -40.67 -41.96
C LYS A 608 13.55 -41.21 -40.74
N ALA A 609 14.88 -41.09 -40.69
CA ALA A 609 15.71 -41.55 -39.58
C ALA A 609 15.69 -40.62 -38.36
N MET A 610 15.39 -39.32 -38.54
CA MET A 610 15.21 -38.34 -37.46
C MET A 610 13.90 -38.55 -36.67
N LEU A 611 12.86 -39.10 -37.31
CA LEU A 611 11.59 -39.41 -36.65
C LEU A 611 11.69 -40.57 -35.64
N VAL A 612 12.65 -41.48 -35.84
CA VAL A 612 12.84 -42.69 -35.01
C VAL A 612 13.24 -42.35 -33.56
N PRO A 613 14.20 -41.46 -33.27
CA PRO A 613 14.53 -41.07 -31.89
C PRO A 613 13.56 -40.05 -31.27
N VAL A 614 12.83 -39.26 -32.07
CA VAL A 614 11.88 -38.25 -31.57
C VAL A 614 10.63 -38.90 -30.96
N LEU A 615 10.14 -39.97 -31.58
CA LEU A 615 8.89 -40.63 -31.17
C LEU A 615 8.94 -41.24 -29.75
N PRO A 616 9.99 -41.97 -29.32
CA PRO A 616 10.12 -42.47 -27.95
C PRO A 616 10.15 -41.35 -26.90
N VAL A 617 10.85 -40.25 -27.17
CA VAL A 617 10.95 -39.10 -26.25
C VAL A 617 9.59 -38.43 -26.08
N ALA A 618 8.84 -38.22 -27.17
CA ALA A 618 7.49 -37.66 -27.15
C ALA A 618 6.49 -38.54 -26.37
N LEU A 619 6.57 -39.88 -26.54
CA LEU A 619 5.74 -40.83 -25.79
C LEU A 619 6.06 -40.81 -24.29
N LEU A 620 7.33 -40.74 -23.92
CA LEU A 620 7.74 -40.61 -22.52
C LEU A 620 7.30 -39.27 -21.93
N ASP A 621 7.36 -38.17 -22.69
CA ASP A 621 6.86 -36.86 -22.28
C ASP A 621 5.35 -36.87 -22.00
N ALA A 622 4.56 -37.48 -22.89
CA ALA A 622 3.14 -37.69 -22.67
C ALA A 622 2.88 -38.54 -21.41
N CYS A 623 3.68 -39.60 -21.20
CA CYS A 623 3.59 -40.44 -20.00
C CYS A 623 3.87 -39.65 -18.71
N PHE A 624 4.89 -38.78 -18.70
CA PHE A 624 5.19 -37.90 -17.57
C PHE A 624 4.05 -36.95 -17.27
N ILE A 625 3.49 -36.30 -18.28
CA ILE A 625 2.39 -35.35 -18.13
C ILE A 625 1.17 -36.06 -17.52
N ILE A 626 0.79 -37.24 -18.05
CA ILE A 626 -0.31 -38.04 -17.52
C ILE A 626 -0.05 -38.46 -16.07
N CYS A 627 1.16 -38.93 -15.75
CA CYS A 627 1.54 -39.31 -14.40
C CYS A 627 1.50 -38.14 -13.41
N ILE A 628 1.92 -36.95 -13.84
CA ILE A 628 1.91 -35.72 -13.03
C ILE A 628 0.47 -35.33 -12.70
N PHE A 629 -0.40 -35.19 -13.71
CA PHE A 629 -1.79 -34.76 -13.48
C PHE A 629 -2.61 -35.81 -12.72
N SER A 630 -2.41 -37.10 -12.99
CA SER A 630 -3.05 -38.19 -12.24
C SER A 630 -2.63 -38.17 -10.76
N SER A 631 -1.33 -38.01 -10.50
CA SER A 631 -0.79 -37.93 -9.13
C SER A 631 -1.30 -36.69 -8.38
N LEU A 632 -1.43 -35.56 -9.09
CA LEU A 632 -1.90 -34.31 -8.54
C LEU A 632 -3.38 -34.37 -8.16
N SER A 633 -4.20 -34.99 -9.01
CA SER A 633 -5.62 -35.24 -8.75
C SER A 633 -5.82 -36.11 -7.50
N GLN A 634 -5.10 -37.22 -7.39
CA GLN A 634 -5.14 -38.08 -6.20
C GLN A 634 -4.66 -37.36 -4.93
N THR A 635 -3.70 -36.45 -5.06
CA THR A 635 -3.17 -35.68 -3.92
C THR A 635 -4.16 -34.61 -3.46
N LEU A 636 -4.85 -33.95 -4.38
CA LEU A 636 -5.93 -33.00 -4.09
C LEU A 636 -7.10 -33.68 -3.38
N GLU A 637 -7.50 -34.87 -3.85
CA GLU A 637 -8.57 -35.67 -3.22
C GLU A 637 -8.21 -36.06 -1.77
N LYS A 638 -6.98 -36.52 -1.54
CA LYS A 638 -6.47 -36.83 -0.19
C LYS A 638 -6.42 -35.60 0.71
N LEU A 639 -6.08 -34.43 0.16
CA LEU A 639 -6.05 -33.17 0.91
C LEU A 639 -7.46 -32.65 1.24
N GLN A 640 -8.42 -32.88 0.35
CA GLN A 640 -9.84 -32.57 0.55
C GLN A 640 -10.41 -33.40 1.71
N ILE A 641 -10.13 -34.70 1.73
CA ILE A 641 -10.54 -35.60 2.83
C ILE A 641 -9.93 -35.17 4.17
N ARG A 642 -8.68 -34.69 4.18
CA ARG A 642 -7.97 -34.24 5.39
C ARG A 642 -8.33 -32.82 5.88
N ARG A 643 -9.28 -32.13 5.24
CA ARG A 643 -9.74 -30.76 5.60
C ARG A 643 -8.62 -29.73 5.81
N SER A 644 -7.49 -29.86 5.11
CA SER A 644 -6.37 -28.90 5.21
C SER A 644 -6.51 -27.79 4.16
N ALA A 645 -7.22 -26.71 4.51
CA ALA A 645 -7.57 -25.63 3.57
C ALA A 645 -6.35 -24.93 2.94
N ALA A 646 -5.29 -24.69 3.71
CA ALA A 646 -4.10 -23.99 3.21
C ALA A 646 -3.30 -24.84 2.20
N LYS A 647 -3.09 -26.13 2.50
CA LYS A 647 -2.36 -27.06 1.61
C LYS A 647 -3.15 -27.36 0.34
N PHE A 648 -4.47 -27.50 0.46
CA PHE A 648 -5.36 -27.68 -0.67
C PHE A 648 -5.30 -26.48 -1.63
N ALA A 649 -5.38 -25.25 -1.11
CA ALA A 649 -5.30 -24.04 -1.94
C ALA A 649 -3.94 -23.89 -2.65
N LEU A 650 -2.84 -24.32 -2.03
CA LEU A 650 -1.52 -24.32 -2.66
C LEU A 650 -1.45 -25.29 -3.84
N TYR A 651 -1.88 -26.53 -3.66
CA TYR A 651 -1.88 -27.55 -4.72
C TYR A 651 -2.87 -27.21 -5.84
N GLN A 652 -4.00 -26.57 -5.52
CA GLN A 652 -4.95 -26.08 -6.54
C GLN A 652 -4.31 -25.00 -7.43
N LYS A 653 -3.58 -24.05 -6.84
CA LYS A 653 -2.86 -23.03 -7.61
C LYS A 653 -1.74 -23.65 -8.46
N PHE A 654 -1.01 -24.62 -7.91
CA PHE A 654 0.02 -25.35 -8.64
C PHE A 654 -0.56 -26.10 -9.85
N THR A 655 -1.73 -26.74 -9.68
CA THR A 655 -2.45 -27.44 -10.76
C THR A 655 -2.87 -26.47 -11.87
N ASN A 656 -3.44 -25.32 -11.50
CA ASN A 656 -3.85 -24.30 -12.47
C ASN A 656 -2.65 -23.74 -13.24
N PHE A 657 -1.53 -23.49 -12.55
CA PHE A 657 -0.31 -23.01 -13.18
C PHE A 657 0.25 -24.02 -14.19
N LEU A 658 0.31 -25.30 -13.80
CA LEU A 658 0.78 -26.35 -14.69
C LEU A 658 -0.13 -26.53 -15.91
N ALA A 659 -1.45 -26.47 -15.73
CA ALA A 659 -2.42 -26.54 -16.83
C ALA A 659 -2.25 -25.37 -17.82
N VAL A 660 -2.05 -24.15 -17.31
CA VAL A 660 -1.79 -22.97 -18.15
C VAL A 660 -0.45 -23.11 -18.89
N ALA A 661 0.61 -23.59 -18.23
CA ALA A 661 1.90 -23.82 -18.88
C ALA A 661 1.80 -24.83 -20.03
N VAL A 662 1.06 -25.93 -19.85
CA VAL A 662 0.82 -26.92 -20.91
C VAL A 662 0.01 -26.32 -22.06
N LEU A 663 -1.03 -25.52 -21.78
CA LEU A 663 -1.80 -24.83 -22.82
C LEU A 663 -0.95 -23.85 -23.62
N ILE A 664 -0.06 -23.10 -22.95
CA ILE A 664 0.89 -22.19 -23.61
C ILE A 664 1.87 -22.98 -24.47
N SER A 665 2.38 -24.13 -24.01
CA SER A 665 3.25 -24.98 -24.83
C SER A 665 2.55 -25.54 -26.06
N ILE A 666 1.29 -25.98 -25.93
CA ILE A 666 0.49 -26.44 -27.08
C ILE A 666 0.21 -25.29 -28.05
N ALA A 667 -0.14 -24.11 -27.54
CA ALA A 667 -0.36 -22.92 -28.36
C ALA A 667 0.91 -22.46 -29.07
N TRP A 668 2.07 -22.57 -28.42
CA TRP A 668 3.37 -22.27 -29.02
C TRP A 668 3.72 -23.23 -30.15
N ILE A 669 3.55 -24.55 -29.93
CA ILE A 669 3.76 -25.56 -30.98
C ILE A 669 2.81 -25.31 -32.16
N GLY A 670 1.53 -25.03 -31.88
CA GLY A 670 0.55 -24.71 -32.93
C GLY A 670 0.85 -23.39 -33.65
N TYR A 671 1.43 -22.40 -32.97
CA TYR A 671 1.90 -21.15 -33.59
C TYR A 671 3.09 -21.43 -34.54
N GLU A 672 4.03 -22.26 -34.12
CA GLU A 672 5.21 -22.65 -34.90
C GLU A 672 4.82 -23.46 -36.16
N GLU A 673 3.77 -24.30 -36.06
CA GLU A 673 3.22 -25.08 -37.18
C GLU A 673 2.33 -24.24 -38.12
N MET A 674 1.71 -23.16 -37.62
CA MET A 674 0.96 -22.19 -38.43
C MET A 674 1.87 -21.22 -39.22
N ASP A 675 3.11 -21.00 -38.77
CA ASP A 675 4.09 -20.17 -39.47
C ASP A 675 4.75 -20.92 -40.67
N GLU A 676 4.70 -22.26 -40.73
CA GLU A 676 5.30 -23.06 -41.81
C GLU A 676 4.51 -23.06 -43.14
N GLU A 677 3.23 -22.67 -43.15
CA GLU A 677 2.45 -22.50 -44.39
C GLU A 677 2.79 -21.20 -45.17
N SER A 678 3.75 -20.40 -44.66
CA SER A 678 4.26 -19.18 -45.31
C SER A 678 5.76 -19.28 -45.70
N ILE A 679 6.06 -20.15 -46.68
CA ILE A 679 7.41 -20.30 -47.29
C ILE A 679 7.80 -19.02 -48.07
N PRO A 680 9.07 -18.62 -48.31
CA PRO A 680 10.36 -18.85 -47.63
C PRO A 680 11.08 -17.51 -47.26
N LEU A 681 11.66 -17.35 -46.07
CA LEU A 681 12.69 -16.31 -45.82
C LEU A 681 13.52 -16.58 -44.56
N SER A 682 13.94 -17.83 -44.38
CA SER A 682 14.81 -18.26 -43.28
C SER A 682 16.29 -17.94 -43.54
N VAL A 683 16.62 -16.68 -43.82
CA VAL A 683 18.02 -16.18 -43.75
C VAL A 683 18.09 -14.72 -43.24
N SER A 684 17.00 -13.94 -43.29
CA SER A 684 17.06 -12.50 -42.99
C SER A 684 16.64 -12.08 -41.58
N ARG A 685 16.03 -12.96 -40.75
CA ARG A 685 15.52 -12.54 -39.42
C ARG A 685 16.54 -12.57 -38.28
N VAL A 686 17.66 -13.28 -38.41
CA VAL A 686 18.74 -13.25 -37.40
C VAL A 686 19.56 -11.96 -37.52
N LYS A 687 19.73 -11.41 -38.73
CA LYS A 687 20.45 -10.13 -38.94
C LYS A 687 19.69 -8.92 -38.41
N VAL A 688 18.36 -8.89 -38.45
CA VAL A 688 17.58 -7.70 -38.05
C VAL A 688 17.55 -7.53 -36.52
N VAL A 689 17.49 -8.63 -35.76
CA VAL A 689 17.49 -8.57 -34.29
C VAL A 689 18.87 -8.18 -33.74
N GLU A 690 19.94 -8.63 -34.41
CA GLU A 690 21.32 -8.30 -34.04
C GLU A 690 21.72 -6.86 -34.46
N ASP A 691 21.20 -6.37 -35.60
CA ASP A 691 21.42 -4.99 -36.07
C ASP A 691 20.60 -3.95 -35.29
N LEU A 692 19.45 -4.34 -34.70
CA LEU A 692 18.67 -3.50 -33.78
C LEU A 692 19.29 -3.42 -32.38
N ALA A 693 19.83 -4.52 -31.87
CA ALA A 693 20.52 -4.53 -30.57
C ALA A 693 21.83 -3.71 -30.62
N THR A 694 22.58 -3.81 -31.73
CA THR A 694 23.83 -3.05 -31.90
C THR A 694 23.60 -1.58 -32.26
N LYS A 695 22.45 -1.20 -32.86
CA LYS A 695 22.04 0.21 -33.01
C LYS A 695 21.60 0.85 -31.69
N LEU A 696 20.89 0.11 -30.83
CA LEU A 696 20.51 0.56 -29.50
C LEU A 696 21.72 0.78 -28.57
N GLU A 697 22.77 -0.06 -28.67
CA GLU A 697 24.01 0.12 -27.91
C GLU A 697 24.96 1.21 -28.45
N ARG A 698 24.86 1.57 -29.75
CA ARG A 698 25.66 2.66 -30.35
C ARG A 698 25.06 4.05 -30.12
N GLU A 699 23.73 4.16 -30.00
CA GLU A 699 23.04 5.40 -29.62
C GLU A 699 23.32 5.78 -28.15
N GLU A 700 23.41 4.81 -27.23
CA GLU A 700 23.77 5.08 -25.83
C GLU A 700 25.22 5.56 -25.63
N ARG A 701 26.14 5.23 -26.56
CA ARG A 701 27.55 5.68 -26.47
C ARG A 701 27.83 7.03 -27.14
N LYS A 702 27.02 7.47 -28.10
CA LYS A 702 27.22 8.77 -28.78
C LYS A 702 26.62 9.97 -28.03
N ALA A 703 25.75 9.75 -27.05
CA ALA A 703 25.19 10.82 -26.21
C ALA A 703 26.15 11.37 -25.13
N SER A 704 27.40 10.90 -25.04
CA SER A 704 28.38 11.30 -24.00
C SER A 704 29.55 12.19 -24.47
N THR A 705 29.61 12.65 -25.72
CA THR A 705 30.66 13.59 -26.19
C THR A 705 30.13 14.55 -27.26
N ALA A 706 30.18 15.85 -26.96
CA ALA A 706 29.67 17.04 -27.71
C ALA A 706 30.35 17.27 -29.11
N PRO A 707 30.09 18.37 -29.89
CA PRO A 707 29.08 19.46 -29.88
C PRO A 707 28.34 19.68 -31.24
N GLU A 708 27.55 20.76 -31.33
CA GLU A 708 26.71 21.25 -32.46
C GLU A 708 27.38 21.33 -33.86
N GLN A 709 26.63 20.97 -34.93
CA GLN A 709 26.35 21.82 -36.11
C GLN A 709 25.47 21.12 -37.18
N HIS A 710 24.47 21.89 -37.66
CA HIS A 710 23.80 21.92 -38.97
C HIS A 710 23.01 20.72 -39.57
N VAL A 711 21.67 20.88 -39.54
CA VAL A 711 20.74 21.08 -40.68
C VAL A 711 20.18 19.90 -41.53
N LEU A 712 18.84 19.95 -41.64
CA LEU A 712 17.88 19.57 -42.71
C LEU A 712 17.07 18.24 -42.62
N GLU A 713 15.80 18.41 -42.25
CA GLU A 713 14.53 18.01 -42.93
C GLU A 713 14.13 16.55 -43.24
N LEU A 714 12.78 16.40 -43.18
CA LEU A 714 11.88 15.31 -43.63
C LEU A 714 11.77 14.13 -42.65
N GLY A 715 10.59 13.68 -42.21
CA GLY A 715 9.21 13.93 -42.59
C GLY A 715 8.41 12.71 -42.09
N GLU A 716 7.26 13.01 -41.51
CA GLU A 716 6.08 12.20 -41.12
C GLU A 716 6.00 10.69 -41.45
N ASP A 717 5.19 10.03 -40.61
CA ASP A 717 4.56 8.71 -40.75
C ASP A 717 5.33 7.49 -40.20
N LEU A 718 4.99 7.08 -38.96
CA LEU A 718 4.83 5.68 -38.51
C LEU A 718 4.61 5.62 -36.98
N GLU A 719 3.44 6.06 -36.53
CA GLU A 719 2.92 5.86 -35.17
C GLU A 719 1.57 5.13 -35.27
N GLU A 720 1.60 3.81 -35.48
CA GLU A 720 0.38 2.99 -35.27
C GLU A 720 0.61 1.53 -34.84
N ASP A 721 1.82 1.10 -34.47
CA ASP A 721 2.07 -0.36 -34.31
C ASP A 721 2.92 -0.79 -33.10
N LYS A 722 2.75 -0.12 -31.94
CA LYS A 722 3.44 -0.51 -30.68
C LYS A 722 2.51 -0.70 -29.48
N ARG A 723 1.35 -1.31 -29.71
CA ARG A 723 0.48 -1.86 -28.64
C ARG A 723 -0.09 -3.22 -28.99
N GLU A 724 0.78 -4.19 -29.21
CA GLU A 724 0.58 -5.61 -28.89
C GLU A 724 1.88 -6.13 -28.25
#